data_AF-A0A559MKB3-F1
#
_entry.id   AF-A0A559MKB3-F1
#
_cell.length_a   1.000
_cell.length_b   1.000
_cell.length_c   1.000
_cell.angle_alpha   90.00
_cell.angle_beta   90.00
_cell.angle_gamma   90.00
#
_symmetry.space_group_name_H-M   'P 1'
#
loop_
_entity.id
_entity.type
_entity.pdbx_description
1 polymer ?
#
loop_
_entity_poly.entity_id
_entity_poly.type
_entity_poly.pdbx_seq_one_letter_code
_entity_poly.pdbx_strand_id
1 'polypeptide(L)'
;ASSVQIAFYLETGGEIKWGAASNFTHDPAALKLLLSGGSQALLVAFFIIVVARIIAASLYKRTESLVYTLARTFPATPFNSLTGSKKPIHSRNEPKGQIYSDAHSDSLSDDGTDDLSSEREDLEAATLAAESNRSTNFSLWFRRVLFLAPVVTISILLAVRPRHFPFAHMSGSIPFTLLEALSPYSQDLCQAGSREFASFPLPNLISTSNWESPNGEFVGWMPSVNGSIKEKGYRNPSLPSWLPREQLPGFNRWYHYSNNQVVASEQPQDASVEDVNSSKPSREKAYEDINYDPVQDPLRISNLGEDLLLPITEAIKKNKVNIKHVVILSLESTRKDVFPLKKNSHLYDAIMKSHRSAKSATEASSNLAKLTVNAELLTGEDSGHDVPEEHQSPLNQTWRNLSKDKGGLNVVGAFTGSTSTFKSMLGSHCGVQPLPVDFTVEAGDHIYQPCLPSILELFNHNKKSSAKRKDKENHSGKDFRSKPWRSVFVQSITDQYDRQEELNKGIGFTQVISKETLLDPTSKHHPPTEKESNYFGFPETQVKPYLRDIFQQSQDQNERLFLSHFTSSTHHPWNTPEGANGTVDYLKRVWSAEHALNRYLNTIKYVDGWIGEVMDIIDEFHMAEETLVVMVGDHGYAFEEDSKQHSTFENGHISNMRVPLVFYHPSLPRIQLGINATSLSIIPTILDLLVATSSLDGKDIDAASNLMHQYEGQSLIRPFVPERHGRQQWNIGVLNAGGGFLSVSSAAVPFRLVLPICKAGVYRFTDTDRDPNEISPIEENSIAALAKTLRRKHGDESSEWIAEAEKIGKWWVSEQRRRWRYDGASLQEDRKPKEMEDVGKTKGKHWWET
;
A
#
# COMPACT_ATOMS: atom_id res chain seq x y z
N ALA A 1 -2.79 27.23 -4.71
CA ALA A 1 -3.13 26.46 -3.50
C ALA A 1 -4.62 26.10 -3.49
N SER A 2 -5.54 27.02 -3.23
CA SER A 2 -6.99 26.70 -3.21
C SER A 2 -7.51 26.10 -4.51
N SER A 3 -7.04 26.57 -5.67
CA SER A 3 -7.40 25.98 -6.97
C SER A 3 -6.91 24.53 -7.13
N VAL A 4 -5.73 24.23 -6.63
CA VAL A 4 -5.10 22.90 -6.66
C VAL A 4 -5.79 21.96 -5.69
N GLN A 5 -6.17 22.44 -4.50
CA GLN A 5 -6.98 21.70 -3.54
C GLN A 5 -8.32 21.27 -4.14
N ILE A 6 -9.02 22.22 -4.79
CA ILE A 6 -10.33 21.98 -5.39
C ILE A 6 -10.20 20.99 -6.55
N ALA A 7 -9.19 21.14 -7.42
CA ALA A 7 -8.96 20.21 -8.52
C ALA A 7 -8.64 18.79 -8.05
N PHE A 8 -7.76 18.64 -7.05
CA PHE A 8 -7.45 17.33 -6.48
C PHE A 8 -8.65 16.67 -5.80
N TYR A 9 -9.48 17.45 -5.12
CA TYR A 9 -10.74 16.95 -4.55
C TYR A 9 -11.73 16.50 -5.63
N LEU A 10 -11.82 17.23 -6.75
CA LEU A 10 -12.65 16.82 -7.88
C LEU A 10 -12.15 15.53 -8.54
N GLU A 11 -10.83 15.31 -8.58
CA GLU A 11 -10.23 14.14 -9.23
C GLU A 11 -10.21 12.89 -8.33
N THR A 12 -9.92 13.06 -7.04
CA THR A 12 -9.66 11.93 -6.12
C THR A 12 -10.74 11.73 -5.05
N GLY A 13 -11.67 12.70 -4.91
CA GLY A 13 -12.60 12.79 -3.78
C GLY A 13 -11.94 13.11 -2.43
N GLY A 14 -10.60 13.22 -2.39
CA GLY A 14 -9.81 13.48 -1.19
C GLY A 14 -9.33 14.93 -1.09
N GLU A 15 -8.89 15.32 0.10
CA GLU A 15 -8.26 16.62 0.34
C GLU A 15 -6.74 16.50 0.26
N ILE A 16 -6.05 17.43 -0.44
CA ILE A 16 -4.59 17.51 -0.34
C ILE A 16 -4.24 17.92 1.09
N LYS A 17 -3.57 17.01 1.79
CA LYS A 17 -2.97 17.31 3.08
C LYS A 17 -1.68 18.09 2.81
N TRP A 18 -1.72 19.42 2.92
CA TRP A 18 -0.55 20.28 2.64
C TRP A 18 0.69 19.96 3.51
N GLY A 19 0.53 19.28 4.64
CA GLY A 19 1.65 18.73 5.42
C GLY A 19 2.44 17.64 4.68
N ALA A 20 1.88 17.04 3.63
CA ALA A 20 2.55 16.14 2.70
C ALA A 20 2.94 16.84 1.39
N ALA A 21 2.72 18.16 1.23
CA ALA A 21 2.99 18.90 -0.03
C ALA A 21 4.45 18.82 -0.48
N SER A 22 5.40 18.69 0.46
CA SER A 22 6.82 18.42 0.21
C SER A 22 7.04 17.19 -0.67
N ASN A 23 6.30 16.11 -0.40
CA ASN A 23 6.31 14.85 -1.18
C ASN A 23 5.93 15.09 -2.64
N PHE A 24 5.00 16.01 -2.92
CA PHE A 24 4.53 16.29 -4.28
C PHE A 24 5.46 17.22 -5.06
N THR A 25 6.27 18.03 -4.37
CA THR A 25 7.17 19.00 -5.03
C THR A 25 8.46 18.38 -5.55
N HIS A 26 8.85 17.20 -5.05
CA HIS A 26 10.08 16.51 -5.43
C HIS A 26 9.85 15.23 -6.25
N ASP A 27 8.60 14.75 -6.32
CA ASP A 27 8.19 13.67 -7.21
C ASP A 27 7.41 14.25 -8.42
N PRO A 28 7.97 14.18 -9.64
CA PRO A 28 7.29 14.61 -10.85
C PRO A 28 5.99 13.85 -11.17
N ALA A 29 5.80 12.63 -10.64
CA ALA A 29 4.56 11.84 -10.77
C ALA A 29 3.46 12.35 -9.87
N ALA A 30 3.77 12.57 -8.60
CA ALA A 30 2.91 13.27 -7.66
C ALA A 30 2.61 14.71 -8.14
N LEU A 31 3.59 15.40 -8.75
CA LEU A 31 3.40 16.70 -9.38
C LEU A 31 2.48 16.60 -10.61
N LYS A 32 2.61 15.55 -11.43
CA LYS A 32 1.74 15.31 -12.60
C LYS A 32 0.35 14.80 -12.23
N LEU A 33 0.17 14.12 -11.10
CA LEU A 33 -1.13 13.81 -10.47
C LEU A 33 -1.77 15.08 -9.89
N LEU A 34 -0.94 16.01 -9.37
CA LEU A 34 -1.38 17.36 -9.01
C LEU A 34 -1.76 18.19 -10.25
N LEU A 35 -1.06 17.97 -11.37
CA LEU A 35 -1.22 18.69 -12.64
C LEU A 35 -2.17 17.98 -13.63
N SER A 36 -2.65 16.76 -13.34
CA SER A 36 -3.66 16.06 -14.16
C SER A 36 -5.01 16.76 -14.03
N GLY A 37 -5.28 17.30 -12.85
CA GLY A 37 -6.28 18.33 -12.60
C GLY A 37 -5.83 19.75 -12.98
N GLY A 38 -4.69 19.93 -13.67
CA GLY A 38 -4.08 21.24 -13.93
C GLY A 38 -4.94 22.16 -14.79
N SER A 39 -5.67 21.61 -15.76
CA SER A 39 -6.65 22.35 -16.56
C SER A 39 -7.83 22.82 -15.69
N GLN A 40 -8.32 21.97 -14.79
CA GLN A 40 -9.36 22.31 -13.81
C GLN A 40 -8.84 23.33 -12.79
N ALA A 41 -7.61 23.18 -12.29
CA ALA A 41 -6.96 24.09 -11.37
C ALA A 41 -6.74 25.47 -12.01
N LEU A 42 -6.40 25.53 -13.30
CA LEU A 42 -6.28 26.78 -14.05
C LEU A 42 -7.65 27.45 -14.24
N LEU A 43 -8.70 26.69 -14.57
CA LEU A 43 -10.07 27.20 -14.67
C LEU A 43 -10.59 27.75 -13.33
N VAL A 44 -10.37 27.00 -12.24
CA VAL A 44 -10.73 27.43 -10.89
C VAL A 44 -9.90 28.64 -10.46
N ALA A 45 -8.60 28.67 -10.77
CA ALA A 45 -7.75 29.84 -10.50
C ALA A 45 -8.24 31.08 -11.25
N PHE A 46 -8.59 30.94 -12.52
CA PHE A 46 -9.17 32.02 -13.33
C PHE A 46 -10.49 32.53 -12.72
N PHE A 47 -11.39 31.62 -12.34
CA PHE A 47 -12.65 31.98 -11.67
C PHE A 47 -12.41 32.75 -10.36
N ILE A 48 -11.50 32.26 -9.50
CA ILE A 48 -11.12 32.94 -8.26
C ILE A 48 -10.56 34.34 -8.53
N ILE A 49 -9.71 34.50 -9.55
CA ILE A 49 -9.13 35.81 -9.93
C ILE A 49 -10.22 36.78 -10.40
N VAL A 50 -11.17 36.34 -11.22
CA VAL A 50 -12.29 37.17 -11.71
C VAL A 50 -13.17 37.64 -10.56
N VAL A 51 -13.59 36.71 -9.69
CA VAL A 51 -14.39 37.02 -8.51
C VAL A 51 -13.63 37.96 -7.57
N ALA A 52 -12.35 37.68 -7.31
CA ALA A 52 -11.51 38.53 -6.47
C ALA A 52 -11.39 39.95 -7.05
N ARG A 53 -11.23 40.12 -8.38
CA ARG A 53 -11.18 41.43 -9.03
C ARG A 53 -12.48 42.22 -8.88
N ILE A 54 -13.63 41.55 -9.01
CA ILE A 54 -14.95 42.19 -8.85
C ILE A 54 -15.15 42.67 -7.40
N ILE A 55 -14.76 41.85 -6.42
CA ILE A 55 -15.02 42.15 -5.01
C ILE A 55 -13.92 43.05 -4.42
N ALA A 56 -12.69 43.02 -4.93
CA ALA A 56 -11.52 43.71 -4.39
C ALA A 56 -11.77 45.21 -4.17
N ALA A 57 -12.34 45.92 -5.14
CA ALA A 57 -12.60 47.35 -5.00
C ALA A 57 -13.56 47.67 -3.82
N SER A 58 -14.60 46.84 -3.65
CA SER A 58 -15.54 46.97 -2.54
C SER A 58 -14.89 46.59 -1.20
N LEU A 59 -14.10 45.51 -1.19
CA LEU A 59 -13.38 45.02 -0.01
C LEU A 59 -12.31 46.02 0.45
N TYR A 60 -11.48 46.56 -0.45
CA TYR A 60 -10.48 47.56 -0.12
C TYR A 60 -11.13 48.83 0.42
N LYS A 61 -12.18 49.34 -0.23
CA LYS A 61 -12.88 50.55 0.24
C LYS A 61 -13.54 50.35 1.61
N ARG A 62 -14.14 49.18 1.85
CA ARG A 62 -14.73 48.83 3.16
C ARG A 62 -13.66 48.64 4.23
N THR A 63 -12.54 48.02 3.88
CA THR A 63 -11.42 47.77 4.82
C THR A 63 -10.69 49.06 5.15
N GLU A 64 -10.45 49.93 4.18
CA GLU A 64 -9.91 51.27 4.38
C GLU A 64 -10.82 52.10 5.29
N SER A 65 -12.13 52.10 5.01
CA SER A 65 -13.12 52.76 5.87
C SER A 65 -13.12 52.18 7.30
N LEU A 66 -13.00 50.86 7.43
CA LEU A 66 -12.91 50.17 8.72
C LEU A 66 -11.63 50.57 9.48
N VAL A 67 -10.46 50.50 8.84
CA VAL A 67 -9.14 50.83 9.41
C VAL A 67 -9.05 52.33 9.77
N TYR A 68 -9.57 53.20 8.92
CA TYR A 68 -9.65 54.64 9.18
C TYR A 68 -10.57 54.94 10.38
N THR A 69 -11.70 54.24 10.49
CA THR A 69 -12.62 54.36 11.65
C THR A 69 -11.98 53.80 12.93
N LEU A 70 -11.11 52.79 12.79
CA LEU A 70 -10.32 52.15 13.85
C LEU A 70 -9.23 53.06 14.43
N ALA A 71 -8.46 53.73 13.57
CA ALA A 71 -7.42 54.67 13.99
C ALA A 71 -7.99 55.84 14.82
N ARG A 72 -9.27 56.18 14.61
CA ARG A 72 -9.98 57.23 15.36
C ARG A 72 -10.63 56.75 16.67
N THR A 73 -10.76 55.45 16.92
CA THR A 73 -11.43 54.91 18.12
C THR A 73 -10.48 54.73 19.31
N PHE A 74 -9.17 54.68 19.06
CA PHE A 74 -8.10 54.64 20.06
C PHE A 74 -7.18 55.86 19.87
N PRO A 75 -7.35 56.98 20.59
CA PRO A 75 -6.40 58.08 20.52
C PRO A 75 -5.03 57.58 21.01
N ALA A 76 -4.00 57.71 20.18
CA ALA A 76 -2.62 57.45 20.58
C ALA A 76 -2.21 58.47 21.64
N THR A 77 -2.08 58.05 22.90
CA THR A 77 -1.33 58.81 23.89
C THR A 77 0.13 58.85 23.44
N PRO A 78 0.77 60.03 23.31
CA PRO A 78 2.19 60.09 23.02
C PRO A 78 2.95 59.51 24.21
N PHE A 79 3.75 58.50 23.94
CA PHE A 79 4.66 57.86 24.88
C PHE A 79 5.81 58.84 25.18
N ASN A 80 5.62 59.80 26.09
CA ASN A 80 6.73 60.58 26.64
C ASN A 80 7.35 59.81 27.81
N SER A 81 8.60 59.40 27.58
CA SER A 81 9.41 58.52 28.40
C SER A 81 9.74 59.06 29.79
N LEU A 82 9.75 58.15 30.75
CA LEU A 82 10.75 58.14 31.82
C LEU A 82 12.15 58.24 31.20
N THR A 83 12.79 59.41 31.29
CA THR A 83 14.25 59.52 31.52
C THR A 83 14.55 60.94 31.99
N GLY A 84 15.17 61.02 33.17
CA GLY A 84 15.64 62.28 33.74
C GLY A 84 16.89 62.81 33.03
N SER A 85 16.92 64.13 32.90
CA SER A 85 18.08 65.04 32.88
C SER A 85 19.40 64.58 32.24
N LYS A 86 19.75 65.24 31.11
CA LYS A 86 20.91 66.16 31.00
C LYS A 86 20.95 66.82 29.60
N LYS A 87 21.02 68.15 29.59
CA LYS A 87 21.43 69.02 28.46
C LYS A 87 22.86 68.64 27.97
N PRO A 88 23.33 68.98 26.75
CA PRO A 88 23.19 70.32 26.14
C PRO A 88 23.13 70.45 24.59
N ILE A 89 22.63 71.63 24.18
CA ILE A 89 23.09 72.52 23.09
C ILE A 89 23.84 71.85 21.92
N HIS A 90 23.19 71.83 20.74
CA HIS A 90 23.89 72.15 19.49
C HIS A 90 22.93 72.69 18.42
N SER A 91 23.32 73.84 17.86
CA SER A 91 22.85 74.46 16.63
C SER A 91 22.94 73.53 15.41
N ARG A 92 22.03 73.66 14.44
CA ARG A 92 22.30 74.24 13.08
C ARG A 92 21.27 73.78 12.03
N ASN A 93 20.51 74.76 11.55
CA ASN A 93 20.03 75.03 10.18
C ASN A 93 19.28 73.95 9.37
N GLU A 94 18.05 74.29 8.99
CA GLU A 94 17.62 74.22 7.58
C GLU A 94 17.43 75.64 7.03
N PRO A 95 17.69 75.91 5.74
CA PRO A 95 17.32 77.16 5.11
C PRO A 95 15.93 77.05 4.46
N LYS A 96 15.04 77.99 4.76
CA LYS A 96 14.00 78.40 3.79
C LYS A 96 14.13 79.89 3.55
N GLY A 97 14.42 80.20 2.29
CA GLY A 97 14.49 81.54 1.77
C GLY A 97 13.12 82.18 1.64
N GLN A 98 13.13 83.45 1.98
CA GLN A 98 12.43 84.58 1.36
C GLN A 98 10.95 84.83 1.72
N ILE A 99 10.65 85.82 2.61
CA ILE A 99 10.73 87.30 2.49
C ILE A 99 9.45 87.83 1.79
N TYR A 100 8.70 88.87 2.23
CA TYR A 100 8.76 89.82 3.35
C TYR A 100 7.33 90.33 3.66
N SER A 101 7.28 91.04 4.78
CA SER A 101 6.21 91.72 5.49
C SER A 101 5.65 92.99 4.86
N ASP A 102 4.56 93.52 5.46
CA ASP A 102 4.39 94.88 6.04
C ASP A 102 2.88 95.23 6.07
N ALA A 103 2.27 96.03 6.97
CA ALA A 103 2.61 96.72 8.21
C ALA A 103 1.31 97.36 8.80
N HIS A 104 1.38 97.88 10.05
CA HIS A 104 0.52 98.92 10.69
C HIS A 104 -0.96 98.58 11.05
N SER A 105 -1.64 99.13 12.08
CA SER A 105 -1.39 100.05 13.23
C SER A 105 -2.67 100.15 14.11
N ASP A 106 -2.50 100.36 15.42
CA ASP A 106 -3.29 101.12 16.42
C ASP A 106 -4.85 101.17 16.46
N SER A 107 -5.44 100.94 17.66
CA SER A 107 -6.05 101.97 18.57
C SER A 107 -7.25 101.50 19.44
N LEU A 108 -7.19 101.96 20.71
CA LEU A 108 -8.17 102.22 21.82
C LEU A 108 -9.69 101.94 21.60
N SER A 109 -10.45 101.46 22.59
CA SER A 109 -11.13 102.29 23.62
C SER A 109 -12.01 101.45 24.58
N ASP A 110 -12.54 102.14 25.59
CA ASP A 110 -13.03 101.75 26.93
C ASP A 110 -14.56 101.55 27.03
N ASP A 111 -14.97 101.02 28.19
CA ASP A 111 -16.25 101.22 28.91
C ASP A 111 -17.45 100.25 28.76
N GLY A 112 -17.98 99.83 29.94
CA GLY A 112 -19.42 99.98 30.23
C GLY A 112 -20.34 98.75 30.38
N THR A 113 -20.49 98.27 31.62
CA THR A 113 -21.75 97.86 32.31
C THR A 113 -22.53 96.57 31.93
N ASP A 114 -22.52 95.65 32.90
CA ASP A 114 -23.64 95.04 33.65
C ASP A 114 -24.82 94.32 32.94
N ASP A 115 -24.73 92.98 33.06
CA ASP A 115 -25.60 92.10 33.88
C ASP A 115 -27.00 91.67 33.37
N LEU A 116 -27.30 90.40 33.69
CA LEU A 116 -28.60 89.72 33.68
C LEU A 116 -29.12 89.10 32.36
N SER A 117 -28.47 88.02 31.90
CA SER A 117 -29.17 86.94 31.16
C SER A 117 -28.52 85.54 31.15
N SER A 118 -27.42 85.28 31.89
CA SER A 118 -26.61 84.07 31.64
C SER A 118 -27.07 82.76 32.29
N GLU A 119 -28.12 82.72 33.11
CA GLU A 119 -28.51 81.46 33.78
C GLU A 119 -29.47 80.55 32.99
N ARG A 120 -29.98 80.99 31.83
CA ARG A 120 -30.90 80.19 31.00
C ARG A 120 -30.29 79.60 29.73
N GLU A 121 -29.22 80.19 29.20
CA GLU A 121 -28.47 79.62 28.07
C GLU A 121 -27.47 78.53 28.51
N ASP A 122 -26.96 78.58 29.74
CA ASP A 122 -26.02 77.57 30.25
C ASP A 122 -26.68 76.23 30.56
N LEU A 123 -27.98 76.20 30.88
CA LEU A 123 -28.71 74.96 31.19
C LEU A 123 -29.17 74.22 29.92
N GLU A 124 -29.51 74.94 28.85
CA GLU A 124 -29.82 74.36 27.52
C GLU A 124 -28.55 73.92 26.77
N ALA A 125 -27.45 74.67 26.90
CA ALA A 125 -26.13 74.26 26.38
C ALA A 125 -25.56 73.04 27.13
N ALA A 126 -25.76 72.95 28.46
CA ALA A 126 -25.29 71.81 29.26
C ALA A 126 -26.12 70.53 29.02
N THR A 127 -27.42 70.65 28.74
CA THR A 127 -28.27 69.48 28.40
C THR A 127 -28.04 68.99 26.98
N LEU A 128 -27.85 69.87 26.01
CA LEU A 128 -27.44 69.49 24.63
C LEU A 128 -26.01 68.93 24.59
N ALA A 129 -25.08 69.47 25.40
CA ALA A 129 -23.73 68.91 25.54
C ALA A 129 -23.72 67.56 26.28
N ALA A 130 -24.63 67.34 27.24
CA ALA A 130 -24.76 66.07 27.96
C ALA A 130 -25.40 64.96 27.09
N GLU A 131 -26.41 65.26 26.28
CA GLU A 131 -26.99 64.30 25.32
C GLU A 131 -26.05 64.00 24.14
N SER A 132 -25.31 65.00 23.66
CA SER A 132 -24.22 64.84 22.69
C SER A 132 -23.08 63.97 23.23
N ASN A 133 -22.64 64.19 24.48
CA ASN A 133 -21.59 63.40 25.12
C ASN A 133 -22.02 61.97 25.49
N ARG A 134 -23.30 61.73 25.78
CA ARG A 134 -23.83 60.39 26.11
C ARG A 134 -24.04 59.54 24.85
N SER A 135 -24.50 60.14 23.76
CA SER A 135 -24.63 59.47 22.45
C SER A 135 -23.27 59.17 21.78
N THR A 136 -22.29 60.07 21.93
CA THR A 136 -20.90 59.85 21.44
C THR A 136 -20.14 58.81 22.26
N ASN A 137 -20.31 58.76 23.59
CA ASN A 137 -19.70 57.72 24.43
C ASN A 137 -20.31 56.32 24.21
N PHE A 138 -21.63 56.21 24.03
CA PHE A 138 -22.27 54.95 23.68
C PHE A 138 -21.86 54.47 22.27
N SER A 139 -21.76 55.38 21.31
CA SER A 139 -21.26 55.10 19.95
C SER A 139 -19.79 54.65 19.94
N LEU A 140 -18.93 55.29 20.74
CA LEU A 140 -17.52 54.89 20.92
C LEU A 140 -17.39 53.54 21.62
N TRP A 141 -18.16 53.28 22.67
CA TRP A 141 -18.19 52.00 23.37
C TRP A 141 -18.72 50.87 22.47
N PHE A 142 -19.83 51.10 21.76
CA PHE A 142 -20.40 50.15 20.81
C PHE A 142 -19.41 49.83 19.67
N ARG A 143 -18.69 50.83 19.14
CA ARG A 143 -17.63 50.61 18.13
C ARG A 143 -16.44 49.82 18.68
N ARG A 144 -16.04 50.04 19.94
CA ARG A 144 -14.98 49.28 20.63
C ARG A 144 -15.39 47.83 20.89
N VAL A 145 -16.65 47.59 21.31
CA VAL A 145 -17.21 46.24 21.48
C VAL A 145 -17.32 45.52 20.15
N LEU A 146 -17.81 46.18 19.08
CA LEU A 146 -17.91 45.61 17.74
C LEU A 146 -16.52 45.24 17.17
N PHE A 147 -15.46 45.93 17.59
CA PHE A 147 -14.08 45.65 17.19
C PHE A 147 -13.39 44.59 18.05
N LEU A 148 -13.61 44.62 19.37
CA LEU A 148 -13.09 43.60 20.27
C LEU A 148 -13.83 42.28 20.10
N ALA A 149 -15.08 42.27 19.62
CA ALA A 149 -15.84 41.06 19.39
C ALA A 149 -15.13 40.09 18.43
N PRO A 150 -14.64 40.48 17.23
CA PRO A 150 -13.79 39.62 16.41
C PRO A 150 -12.50 39.17 17.10
N VAL A 151 -11.80 40.04 17.83
CA VAL A 151 -10.53 39.70 18.51
C VAL A 151 -10.74 38.71 19.65
N VAL A 152 -11.77 38.94 20.47
CA VAL A 152 -12.20 38.05 21.56
C VAL A 152 -12.72 36.75 20.98
N THR A 153 -13.50 36.79 19.89
CA THR A 153 -13.98 35.60 19.18
C THR A 153 -12.80 34.81 18.62
N ILE A 154 -11.83 35.44 17.97
CA ILE A 154 -10.60 34.79 17.48
C ILE A 154 -9.80 34.21 18.66
N SER A 155 -9.69 34.93 19.78
CA SER A 155 -8.96 34.46 20.98
C SER A 155 -9.64 33.24 21.62
N ILE A 156 -10.98 33.25 21.71
CA ILE A 156 -11.78 32.11 22.15
C ILE A 156 -11.63 30.96 21.15
N LEU A 157 -11.74 31.21 19.84
CA LEU A 157 -11.55 30.20 18.80
C LEU A 157 -10.14 29.61 18.80
N LEU A 158 -9.11 30.37 19.17
CA LEU A 158 -7.73 29.91 19.35
C LEU A 158 -7.54 29.10 20.65
N ALA A 159 -8.29 29.41 21.70
CA ALA A 159 -8.22 28.72 23.00
C ALA A 159 -9.05 27.43 23.04
N VAL A 160 -10.25 27.44 22.45
CA VAL A 160 -11.16 26.28 22.32
C VAL A 160 -10.81 25.46 21.06
N ARG A 161 -9.76 25.87 20.33
CA ARG A 161 -9.31 25.25 19.09
C ARG A 161 -8.96 23.77 19.29
N PRO A 162 -9.48 22.87 18.45
CA PRO A 162 -8.97 21.50 18.42
C PRO A 162 -7.54 21.50 17.85
N ARG A 163 -6.56 21.06 18.65
CA ARG A 163 -5.14 20.90 18.25
C ARG A 163 -4.83 19.53 17.65
N HIS A 164 -5.80 18.62 17.63
CA HIS A 164 -5.65 17.27 17.13
C HIS A 164 -6.23 17.12 15.72
N PHE A 165 -5.81 16.05 15.04
CA PHE A 165 -6.41 15.62 13.77
C PHE A 165 -7.95 15.50 13.92
N PRO A 166 -8.77 15.89 12.92
CA PRO A 166 -8.38 16.41 11.61
C PRO A 166 -8.04 17.90 11.63
N PHE A 167 -8.47 18.67 12.63
CA PHE A 167 -8.52 20.14 12.54
C PHE A 167 -7.17 20.87 12.69
N ALA A 168 -6.11 20.14 13.05
CA ALA A 168 -4.75 20.67 13.19
C ALA A 168 -4.23 21.35 11.91
N HIS A 169 -4.64 20.91 10.72
CA HIS A 169 -4.15 21.50 9.46
C HIS A 169 -4.88 22.80 9.06
N MET A 170 -6.08 23.06 9.59
CA MET A 170 -6.88 24.26 9.25
C MET A 170 -6.29 25.57 9.83
N SER A 171 -5.11 25.47 10.44
CA SER A 171 -4.36 26.57 11.06
C SER A 171 -3.12 27.02 10.31
N GLY A 172 -2.59 26.15 9.44
CA GLY A 172 -1.33 26.38 8.78
C GLY A 172 -1.52 27.31 7.59
N SER A 173 -0.95 28.51 7.65
CA SER A 173 -0.62 29.20 6.39
C SER A 173 0.53 28.45 5.75
N ILE A 174 0.49 28.26 4.43
CA ILE A 174 1.45 27.49 3.61
C ILE A 174 2.91 27.58 4.10
N PRO A 175 3.47 28.75 4.48
CA PRO A 175 4.85 28.85 4.97
C PRO A 175 5.12 28.10 6.28
N PHE A 176 4.17 28.10 7.23
CA PHE A 176 4.30 27.41 8.51
C PHE A 176 4.04 25.92 8.38
N THR A 177 3.15 25.50 7.48
CA THR A 177 2.91 24.09 7.16
C THR A 177 4.13 23.46 6.47
N LEU A 178 4.82 24.23 5.62
CA LEU A 178 6.11 23.84 5.02
C LEU A 178 7.25 23.81 6.04
N LEU A 179 7.20 24.64 7.09
CA LEU A 179 8.15 24.61 8.20
C LEU A 179 7.87 23.48 9.20
N GLU A 180 6.60 23.14 9.46
CA GLU A 180 6.20 21.96 10.25
C GLU A 180 6.54 20.65 9.52
N ALA A 181 6.58 20.64 8.19
CA ALA A 181 7.12 19.52 7.41
C ALA A 181 8.64 19.32 7.61
N LEU A 182 9.34 20.31 8.19
CA LEU A 182 10.73 20.19 8.64
C LEU A 182 10.83 19.79 10.13
N SER A 183 9.69 19.65 10.82
CA SER A 183 9.64 19.19 12.21
C SER A 183 9.55 17.66 12.23
N PRO A 184 10.46 16.94 12.89
CA PRO A 184 10.40 15.49 12.96
C PRO A 184 9.14 15.06 13.72
N TYR A 185 8.23 14.35 13.05
CA TYR A 185 7.13 13.69 13.74
C TYR A 185 7.75 12.56 14.57
N SER A 186 7.68 12.70 15.90
CA SER A 186 8.27 11.74 16.83
C SER A 186 7.32 10.56 17.02
N GLN A 187 7.48 9.55 16.17
CA GLN A 187 7.29 8.17 16.62
C GLN A 187 8.57 7.40 16.29
N ASP A 188 9.21 6.84 17.32
CA ASP A 188 10.45 6.05 17.18
C ASP A 188 10.30 4.89 16.20
N LEU A 189 9.07 4.44 15.89
CA LEU A 189 8.80 3.36 14.93
C LEU A 189 9.25 3.64 13.49
N CYS A 190 9.32 4.91 13.09
CA CYS A 190 9.39 5.30 11.68
C CYS A 190 10.74 5.92 11.29
N GLN A 191 11.51 6.39 12.27
CA GLN A 191 12.79 7.06 12.06
C GLN A 191 13.92 6.07 11.77
N ALA A 192 14.90 6.52 11.00
CA ALA A 192 16.14 5.77 10.79
C ALA A 192 16.89 5.57 12.12
N GLY A 193 17.53 4.43 12.30
CA GLY A 193 18.35 4.12 13.47
C GLY A 193 17.57 3.73 14.73
N SER A 194 16.23 3.67 14.68
CA SER A 194 15.43 3.04 15.73
C SER A 194 15.71 1.55 15.78
N ARG A 195 16.35 1.09 16.86
CA ARG A 195 16.85 -0.29 17.02
C ARG A 195 16.29 -1.00 18.25
N GLU A 196 15.33 -0.38 18.94
CA GLU A 196 14.62 -1.04 20.03
C GLU A 196 13.52 -1.93 19.45
N PHE A 197 13.80 -3.23 19.36
CA PHE A 197 12.78 -4.21 18.99
C PHE A 197 11.83 -4.44 20.16
N ALA A 198 10.58 -4.00 20.00
CA ALA A 198 9.54 -4.16 21.01
C ALA A 198 9.27 -5.64 21.32
N SER A 199 9.06 -5.94 22.60
CA SER A 199 8.58 -7.26 23.02
C SER A 199 7.17 -7.51 22.49
N PHE A 200 6.82 -8.79 22.31
CA PHE A 200 5.48 -9.16 21.86
C PHE A 200 4.41 -8.65 22.86
N PRO A 201 3.38 -7.93 22.39
CA PRO A 201 2.50 -7.17 23.29
C PRO A 201 1.45 -8.02 24.03
N LEU A 202 1.32 -9.32 23.70
CA LEU A 202 0.37 -10.24 24.31
C LEU A 202 1.11 -11.42 24.99
N PRO A 203 1.83 -11.19 26.11
CA PRO A 203 2.69 -12.19 26.73
C PRO A 203 1.94 -13.44 27.22
N ASN A 204 0.65 -13.33 27.54
CA ASN A 204 -0.18 -14.46 27.95
C ASN A 204 -0.32 -15.50 26.82
N LEU A 205 -0.38 -15.05 25.57
CA LEU A 205 -0.55 -15.94 24.41
C LEU A 205 0.71 -16.78 24.13
N ILE A 206 1.88 -16.27 24.50
CA ILE A 206 3.19 -16.92 24.32
C ILE A 206 3.72 -17.59 25.60
N SER A 207 2.86 -17.77 26.59
CA SER A 207 3.21 -18.44 27.83
C SER A 207 3.63 -19.90 27.58
N THR A 208 4.49 -20.43 28.46
CA THR A 208 5.04 -21.79 28.36
C THR A 208 3.97 -22.89 28.34
N SER A 209 2.77 -22.63 28.88
CA SER A 209 1.64 -23.56 28.83
C SER A 209 1.07 -23.76 27.43
N ASN A 210 1.32 -22.84 26.51
CA ASN A 210 0.85 -22.88 25.12
C ASN A 210 1.92 -23.40 24.14
N TRP A 211 3.11 -23.76 24.64
CA TRP A 211 4.22 -24.21 23.78
C TRP A 211 3.92 -25.55 23.12
N GLU A 212 4.23 -25.64 21.83
CA GLU A 212 4.06 -26.86 21.03
C GLU A 212 5.46 -27.45 20.79
N SER A 213 5.73 -28.65 21.32
CA SER A 213 7.03 -29.31 21.17
C SER A 213 7.26 -29.77 19.72
N PRO A 214 8.52 -29.82 19.26
CA PRO A 214 8.83 -30.36 17.94
C PRO A 214 8.44 -31.84 17.84
N ASN A 215 7.92 -32.24 16.68
CA ASN A 215 7.49 -33.61 16.40
C ASN A 215 7.62 -33.92 14.89
N GLY A 216 8.47 -34.88 14.51
CA GLY A 216 8.79 -35.13 13.11
C GLY A 216 9.40 -33.90 12.44
N GLU A 217 8.87 -33.49 11.29
CA GLU A 217 9.25 -32.28 10.54
C GLU A 217 8.69 -30.99 11.16
N PHE A 218 7.72 -31.09 12.08
CA PHE A 218 7.24 -29.92 12.81
C PHE A 218 8.33 -29.41 13.76
N VAL A 219 8.83 -28.22 13.46
CA VAL A 219 9.93 -27.56 14.18
C VAL A 219 9.57 -27.10 15.61
N GLY A 220 8.30 -27.18 16.00
CA GLY A 220 7.82 -26.66 17.28
C GLY A 220 7.39 -25.19 17.20
N TRP A 221 6.80 -24.72 18.31
CA TRP A 221 6.39 -23.34 18.53
C TRP A 221 6.59 -22.98 20.01
N MET A 222 7.65 -22.22 20.30
CA MET A 222 8.11 -21.91 21.65
C MET A 222 8.69 -20.49 21.74
N PRO A 223 7.91 -19.45 21.43
CA PRO A 223 8.38 -18.07 21.51
C PRO A 223 8.78 -17.68 22.95
N SER A 224 9.92 -17.03 23.09
CA SER A 224 10.44 -16.58 24.38
C SER A 224 9.71 -15.34 24.93
N VAL A 225 9.35 -15.39 26.21
CA VAL A 225 8.84 -14.25 26.98
C VAL A 225 10.06 -13.48 27.50
N ASN A 226 10.32 -12.28 26.98
CA ASN A 226 11.44 -11.40 27.37
C ASN A 226 12.87 -11.90 27.05
N GLY A 227 13.04 -12.87 26.15
CA GLY A 227 14.37 -13.32 25.74
C GLY A 227 15.18 -12.19 25.08
N SER A 228 16.39 -11.93 25.59
CA SER A 228 17.36 -11.07 24.87
C SER A 228 17.65 -11.66 23.49
N ILE A 229 18.17 -10.87 22.54
CA ILE A 229 18.55 -11.34 21.17
C ILE A 229 19.39 -12.64 21.21
N LYS A 230 20.15 -12.86 22.30
CA LYS A 230 20.99 -14.04 22.53
C LYS A 230 20.24 -15.30 22.96
N GLU A 231 19.04 -15.18 23.56
CA GLU A 231 18.24 -16.30 24.06
C GLU A 231 17.20 -16.80 23.04
N LYS A 232 16.87 -16.00 22.03
CA LYS A 232 15.93 -16.34 20.94
C LYS A 232 16.49 -17.33 19.92
N GLY A 233 17.73 -17.79 20.05
CA GLY A 233 18.29 -18.83 19.20
C GLY A 233 18.23 -20.19 19.87
N TYR A 234 17.11 -20.92 19.75
CA TYR A 234 17.14 -22.36 20.03
C TYR A 234 17.94 -23.03 18.90
N ARG A 235 19.27 -23.04 19.06
CA ARG A 235 20.22 -23.43 18.01
C ARG A 235 20.31 -24.95 17.92
N ASN A 236 19.93 -25.51 16.78
CA ASN A 236 20.68 -26.63 16.23
C ASN A 236 21.73 -26.03 15.27
N PRO A 237 23.00 -25.89 15.68
CA PRO A 237 24.04 -25.20 14.90
C PRO A 237 24.47 -25.96 13.64
N SER A 238 23.95 -27.16 13.41
CA SER A 238 24.24 -27.95 12.21
C SER A 238 23.37 -27.51 11.04
N LEU A 239 24.00 -27.31 9.88
CA LEU A 239 23.31 -27.19 8.61
C LEU A 239 22.30 -28.35 8.43
N PRO A 240 21.04 -28.09 8.07
CA PRO A 240 20.06 -29.15 7.87
C PRO A 240 20.52 -30.17 6.83
N SER A 241 20.22 -31.45 7.03
CA SER A 241 20.68 -32.53 6.14
C SER A 241 20.16 -32.43 4.71
N TRP A 242 18.99 -31.80 4.51
CA TRP A 242 18.37 -31.55 3.22
C TRP A 242 19.00 -30.36 2.46
N LEU A 243 19.85 -29.57 3.12
CA LEU A 243 20.54 -28.42 2.52
C LEU A 243 22.01 -28.78 2.24
N PRO A 244 22.53 -28.56 1.02
CA PRO A 244 23.91 -28.89 0.68
C PRO A 244 24.90 -27.98 1.42
N ARG A 245 26.16 -28.39 1.56
CA ARG A 245 27.21 -27.55 2.18
C ARG A 245 27.59 -26.34 1.33
N GLU A 246 27.42 -26.44 0.02
CA GLU A 246 27.66 -25.34 -0.91
C GLU A 246 26.56 -24.29 -0.75
N GLN A 247 26.94 -23.03 -0.57
CA GLN A 247 25.99 -21.94 -0.34
C GLN A 247 25.10 -21.73 -1.57
N LEU A 248 23.78 -21.80 -1.36
CA LEU A 248 22.77 -21.52 -2.38
C LEU A 248 22.10 -20.16 -2.11
N PRO A 249 21.87 -19.33 -3.16
CA PRO A 249 21.08 -18.10 -3.04
C PRO A 249 19.70 -18.36 -2.43
N GLY A 250 19.23 -17.44 -1.58
CA GLY A 250 17.94 -17.54 -0.89
C GLY A 250 17.96 -18.39 0.39
N PHE A 251 19.04 -19.13 0.65
CA PHE A 251 19.20 -19.98 1.85
C PHE A 251 20.22 -19.42 2.85
N ASN A 252 20.54 -18.13 2.75
CA ASN A 252 21.60 -17.49 3.51
C ASN A 252 21.45 -17.71 5.03
N ARG A 253 20.21 -17.68 5.56
CA ARG A 253 19.94 -17.82 7.01
C ARG A 253 20.47 -19.12 7.63
N TRP A 254 20.66 -20.19 6.86
CA TRP A 254 21.20 -21.46 7.36
C TRP A 254 22.72 -21.54 7.26
N TYR A 255 23.33 -20.91 6.25
CA TYR A 255 24.79 -20.96 6.04
C TYR A 255 25.59 -20.09 7.01
N HIS A 256 24.99 -19.00 7.51
CA HIS A 256 25.66 -18.11 8.47
C HIS A 256 26.07 -18.83 9.77
N TYR A 257 25.36 -19.90 10.17
CA TYR A 257 25.69 -20.67 11.37
C TYR A 257 26.89 -21.61 11.18
N SER A 258 27.19 -22.03 9.94
CA SER A 258 28.28 -22.97 9.65
C SER A 258 29.66 -22.31 9.61
N ASN A 259 29.76 -21.05 9.18
CA ASN A 259 31.05 -20.36 9.04
C ASN A 259 31.68 -19.93 10.37
N ASN A 260 30.89 -19.76 11.42
CA ASN A 260 31.40 -19.44 12.77
C ASN A 260 32.12 -20.62 13.46
N GLN A 261 32.10 -21.83 12.89
CA GLN A 261 32.89 -22.97 13.39
C GLN A 261 34.28 -23.08 12.77
N VAL A 262 34.49 -22.62 11.54
CA VAL A 262 35.79 -22.78 10.85
C VAL A 262 36.85 -21.85 11.43
N VAL A 263 36.46 -20.67 11.90
CA VAL A 263 37.39 -19.68 12.49
C VAL A 263 37.86 -20.07 13.90
N ALA A 264 37.21 -21.03 14.57
CA ALA A 264 37.58 -21.45 15.92
C ALA A 264 38.66 -22.55 15.97
N SER A 265 39.05 -23.14 14.82
CA SER A 265 39.95 -24.30 14.80
C SER A 265 41.35 -24.07 14.23
N GLU A 266 41.69 -22.87 13.79
CA GLU A 266 43.05 -22.55 13.32
C GLU A 266 43.56 -21.27 13.99
N GLN A 267 44.14 -21.41 15.20
CA GLN A 267 45.11 -20.45 15.71
C GLN A 267 46.52 -20.99 15.45
N PRO A 268 47.33 -20.34 14.60
CA PRO A 268 48.78 -20.43 14.72
C PRO A 268 49.20 -19.60 15.93
N GLN A 269 49.87 -20.24 16.89
CA GLN A 269 50.66 -19.57 17.92
C GLN A 269 51.89 -18.95 17.25
N ASP A 270 51.81 -17.66 16.89
CA ASP A 270 52.95 -16.72 16.94
C ASP A 270 52.58 -15.39 16.25
N ALA A 271 52.49 -14.31 17.03
CA ALA A 271 53.03 -12.99 16.72
C ALA A 271 52.52 -11.94 17.75
N SER A 272 53.48 -11.46 18.55
CA SER A 272 53.61 -10.13 19.17
C SER A 272 52.37 -9.35 19.61
N VAL A 273 52.34 -9.13 20.92
CA VAL A 273 51.66 -8.05 21.64
C VAL A 273 52.01 -6.70 21.03
N GLU A 274 51.03 -5.99 20.46
CA GLU A 274 50.93 -4.53 20.47
C GLU A 274 49.52 -4.06 20.04
N ASP A 275 49.06 -2.98 20.68
CA ASP A 275 47.83 -2.20 20.48
C ASP A 275 46.46 -2.76 20.90
N VAL A 276 46.25 -2.67 22.23
CA VAL A 276 44.94 -2.46 22.86
C VAL A 276 44.54 -0.98 22.72
N ASN A 277 43.74 -0.65 21.69
CA ASN A 277 42.64 0.35 21.72
C ASN A 277 42.28 0.89 20.33
N SER A 278 41.39 0.19 19.62
CA SER A 278 40.23 0.80 18.95
C SER A 278 39.54 -0.25 18.08
N SER A 279 38.57 -0.96 18.62
CA SER A 279 37.57 -1.62 17.79
C SER A 279 36.20 -1.26 18.33
N LYS A 280 35.61 -0.20 17.76
CA LYS A 280 34.16 -0.13 17.69
C LYS A 280 33.70 -1.47 17.08
N PRO A 281 32.73 -2.18 17.66
CA PRO A 281 32.22 -3.39 17.04
C PRO A 281 31.78 -3.01 15.63
N SER A 282 32.33 -3.69 14.62
CA SER A 282 31.99 -3.43 13.22
C SER A 282 30.48 -3.53 13.07
N ARG A 283 29.90 -2.58 12.32
CA ARG A 283 28.46 -2.50 12.03
C ARG A 283 27.93 -3.85 11.51
N GLU A 284 28.75 -4.64 10.83
CA GLU A 284 28.44 -5.97 10.28
C GLU A 284 28.14 -7.03 11.34
N LYS A 285 28.88 -7.10 12.47
CA LYS A 285 28.70 -8.17 13.48
C LYS A 285 27.35 -8.15 14.20
N ALA A 286 26.64 -7.01 14.23
CA ALA A 286 25.35 -6.89 14.90
C ALA A 286 24.16 -7.35 14.05
N TYR A 287 24.31 -7.41 12.72
CA TYR A 287 23.26 -7.90 11.80
C TYR A 287 23.30 -9.41 11.59
N GLU A 288 24.42 -10.08 11.94
CA GLU A 288 24.65 -11.49 11.66
C GLU A 288 23.69 -12.45 12.40
N ASP A 289 23.13 -12.06 13.55
CA ASP A 289 22.25 -12.90 14.38
C ASP A 289 20.74 -12.69 14.12
N ILE A 290 20.35 -11.81 13.17
CA ILE A 290 18.94 -11.48 12.93
C ILE A 290 18.39 -12.29 11.75
N ASN A 291 17.84 -13.47 12.05
CA ASN A 291 17.12 -14.32 11.10
C ASN A 291 15.68 -14.54 11.55
N TYR A 292 14.79 -14.77 10.60
CA TYR A 292 13.45 -15.29 10.91
C TYR A 292 13.58 -16.74 11.43
N ASP A 293 12.86 -17.02 12.51
CA ASP A 293 12.78 -18.35 13.13
C ASP A 293 11.29 -18.69 13.36
N PRO A 294 10.76 -19.71 12.68
CA PRO A 294 9.37 -20.13 12.80
C PRO A 294 9.00 -20.68 14.19
N VAL A 295 9.99 -21.07 15.02
CA VAL A 295 9.75 -21.51 16.41
C VAL A 295 9.52 -20.32 17.34
N GLN A 296 10.14 -19.18 17.03
CA GLN A 296 10.08 -17.96 17.83
C GLN A 296 9.04 -16.94 17.32
N ASP A 297 8.38 -17.20 16.19
CA ASP A 297 7.33 -16.31 15.68
C ASP A 297 6.06 -16.41 16.56
N PRO A 298 5.72 -15.38 17.35
CA PRO A 298 4.58 -15.44 18.25
C PRO A 298 3.22 -15.45 17.54
N LEU A 299 3.15 -15.04 16.26
CA LEU A 299 1.91 -15.01 15.48
C LEU A 299 1.69 -16.26 14.62
N ARG A 300 2.73 -17.07 14.40
CA ARG A 300 2.66 -18.21 13.48
C ARG A 300 1.71 -19.30 13.97
N ILE A 301 0.75 -19.67 13.13
CA ILE A 301 -0.12 -20.85 13.30
C ILE A 301 0.14 -21.80 12.14
N SER A 302 0.34 -23.09 12.44
CA SER A 302 0.56 -24.11 11.41
C SER A 302 -0.55 -25.16 11.45
N ASN A 303 -1.08 -25.48 10.27
CA ASN A 303 -2.04 -26.56 10.07
C ASN A 303 -1.41 -27.81 9.43
N LEU A 304 -0.09 -27.90 9.35
CA LEU A 304 0.58 -29.05 8.73
C LEU A 304 0.43 -30.35 9.54
N GLY A 305 0.04 -30.24 10.82
CA GLY A 305 -0.35 -31.38 11.65
C GLY A 305 -1.79 -31.88 11.43
N GLU A 306 -2.61 -31.12 10.68
CA GLU A 306 -3.96 -31.55 10.30
C GLU A 306 -3.90 -32.46 9.07
N ASP A 307 -4.88 -33.35 8.92
CA ASP A 307 -4.98 -34.20 7.72
C ASP A 307 -5.23 -33.37 6.44
N LEU A 308 -4.86 -33.93 5.29
CA LEU A 308 -5.25 -33.37 4.00
C LEU A 308 -6.78 -33.35 3.88
N LEU A 309 -7.32 -32.31 3.24
CA LEU A 309 -8.75 -32.22 2.94
C LEU A 309 -9.21 -33.50 2.22
N LEU A 310 -10.32 -34.08 2.70
CA LEU A 310 -10.83 -35.36 2.17
C LEU A 310 -10.97 -35.36 0.64
N PRO A 311 -11.56 -34.34 -0.01
CA PRO A 311 -11.67 -34.31 -1.48
C PRO A 311 -10.30 -34.34 -2.19
N ILE A 312 -9.28 -33.70 -1.62
CA ILE A 312 -7.91 -33.71 -2.17
C ILE A 312 -7.33 -35.12 -2.07
N THR A 313 -7.45 -35.77 -0.91
CA THR A 313 -6.99 -37.15 -0.70
C THR A 313 -7.65 -38.13 -1.67
N GLU A 314 -8.96 -38.01 -1.88
CA GLU A 314 -9.71 -38.83 -2.84
C GLU A 314 -9.26 -38.60 -4.29
N ALA A 315 -9.06 -37.34 -4.68
CA ALA A 315 -8.59 -37.00 -6.02
C ALA A 315 -7.17 -37.52 -6.28
N ILE A 316 -6.25 -37.43 -5.32
CA ILE A 316 -4.90 -37.99 -5.44
C ILE A 316 -4.96 -39.51 -5.67
N LYS A 317 -5.81 -40.22 -4.90
CA LYS A 317 -6.00 -41.68 -5.04
C LYS A 317 -6.63 -42.07 -6.38
N LYS A 318 -7.62 -41.30 -6.86
CA LYS A 318 -8.42 -41.62 -8.05
C LYS A 318 -7.79 -41.16 -9.37
N ASN A 319 -7.27 -39.94 -9.40
CA ASN A 319 -6.92 -39.22 -10.64
C ASN A 319 -5.41 -39.23 -10.95
N LYS A 320 -4.55 -39.74 -10.05
CA LYS A 320 -3.08 -39.70 -10.19
C LYS A 320 -2.58 -38.31 -10.60
N VAL A 321 -2.89 -37.31 -9.77
CA VAL A 321 -2.49 -35.91 -9.98
C VAL A 321 -0.97 -35.83 -10.10
N ASN A 322 -0.46 -35.26 -11.20
CA ASN A 322 0.98 -35.07 -11.44
C ASN A 322 1.27 -33.59 -11.68
N ILE A 323 2.23 -33.03 -10.97
CA ILE A 323 2.61 -31.61 -11.11
C ILE A 323 4.06 -31.55 -11.59
N LYS A 324 4.24 -31.45 -12.90
CA LYS A 324 5.56 -31.30 -13.52
C LYS A 324 5.96 -29.85 -13.65
N HIS A 325 5.00 -28.97 -13.94
CA HIS A 325 5.18 -27.53 -14.14
C HIS A 325 4.35 -26.73 -13.14
N VAL A 326 4.78 -25.51 -12.86
CA VAL A 326 4.05 -24.55 -12.03
C VAL A 326 4.01 -23.21 -12.77
N VAL A 327 2.84 -22.61 -12.87
CA VAL A 327 2.63 -21.27 -13.44
C VAL A 327 2.01 -20.40 -12.36
N ILE A 328 2.56 -19.22 -12.11
CA ILE A 328 1.92 -18.18 -11.29
C ILE A 328 1.49 -17.04 -12.22
N LEU A 329 0.20 -16.74 -12.26
CA LEU A 329 -0.38 -15.57 -12.93
C LEU A 329 -0.67 -14.51 -11.86
N SER A 330 0.13 -13.45 -11.86
CA SER A 330 -0.04 -12.29 -10.97
C SER A 330 -0.89 -11.25 -11.69
N LEU A 331 -2.04 -10.91 -11.11
CA LEU A 331 -3.07 -10.11 -11.75
C LEU A 331 -3.08 -8.69 -11.18
N GLU A 332 -2.51 -7.74 -11.92
CA GLU A 332 -2.45 -6.32 -11.56
C GLU A 332 -3.83 -5.73 -11.28
N SER A 333 -3.96 -4.94 -10.20
CA SER A 333 -5.15 -4.17 -9.82
C SER A 333 -6.48 -4.95 -9.90
N THR A 334 -6.44 -6.28 -9.80
CA THR A 334 -7.61 -7.14 -10.02
C THR A 334 -8.35 -7.41 -8.70
N ARG A 335 -9.53 -6.81 -8.56
CA ARG A 335 -10.41 -7.00 -7.41
C ARG A 335 -11.04 -8.40 -7.39
N LYS A 336 -11.31 -8.95 -6.20
CA LYS A 336 -12.01 -10.24 -6.06
C LYS A 336 -13.43 -10.24 -6.62
N ASP A 337 -14.14 -9.12 -6.53
CA ASP A 337 -15.55 -8.99 -6.95
C ASP A 337 -15.74 -8.83 -8.48
N VAL A 338 -14.65 -8.88 -9.25
CA VAL A 338 -14.65 -9.04 -10.71
C VAL A 338 -13.91 -10.32 -11.14
N PHE A 339 -13.73 -11.28 -10.23
CA PHE A 339 -13.05 -12.56 -10.53
C PHE A 339 -13.79 -13.76 -9.91
N PRO A 340 -14.98 -14.12 -10.45
CA PRO A 340 -15.73 -13.42 -11.50
C PRO A 340 -16.65 -12.32 -10.95
N LEU A 341 -17.14 -11.43 -11.83
CA LEU A 341 -18.24 -10.51 -11.51
C LEU A 341 -19.53 -11.31 -11.30
N LYS A 342 -20.22 -11.07 -10.18
CA LYS A 342 -21.48 -11.74 -9.85
C LYS A 342 -22.70 -10.84 -10.06
N LYS A 343 -23.77 -11.42 -10.58
CA LYS A 343 -25.10 -10.80 -10.65
C LYS A 343 -25.61 -10.47 -9.24
N ASN A 344 -26.24 -9.32 -9.10
CA ASN A 344 -26.73 -8.78 -7.82
C ASN A 344 -25.63 -8.55 -6.75
N SER A 345 -24.36 -8.50 -7.14
CA SER A 345 -23.28 -8.01 -6.28
C SER A 345 -23.37 -6.49 -6.12
N HIS A 346 -22.67 -5.93 -5.14
CA HIS A 346 -22.62 -4.48 -4.92
C HIS A 346 -22.20 -3.71 -6.19
N LEU A 347 -21.13 -4.17 -6.85
CA LEU A 347 -20.63 -3.56 -8.07
C LEU A 347 -21.63 -3.71 -9.22
N TYR A 348 -22.24 -4.88 -9.41
CA TYR A 348 -23.29 -5.08 -10.40
C TYR A 348 -24.46 -4.12 -10.18
N ASP A 349 -24.96 -4.01 -8.95
CA ASP A 349 -26.07 -3.13 -8.60
C ASP A 349 -25.71 -1.65 -8.81
N ALA A 350 -24.48 -1.25 -8.51
CA ALA A 350 -23.98 0.10 -8.76
C ALA A 350 -24.00 0.43 -10.26
N ILE A 351 -23.53 -0.49 -11.10
CA ILE A 351 -23.57 -0.34 -12.56
C ILE A 351 -25.01 -0.27 -13.05
N MET A 352 -25.88 -1.17 -12.61
CA MET A 352 -27.28 -1.23 -13.04
C MET A 352 -28.07 0.03 -12.67
N LYS A 353 -27.77 0.65 -11.51
CA LYS A 353 -28.37 1.94 -11.10
C LYS A 353 -28.04 3.10 -12.05
N SER A 354 -26.97 3.03 -12.83
CA SER A 354 -26.64 4.06 -13.83
C SER A 354 -27.62 4.07 -15.03
N HIS A 355 -28.34 2.97 -15.26
CA HIS A 355 -29.23 2.78 -16.42
C HIS A 355 -30.66 3.23 -16.11
N ARG A 356 -31.16 4.23 -16.86
CA ARG A 356 -32.50 4.82 -16.64
C ARG A 356 -33.65 4.10 -17.35
N SER A 357 -33.35 3.19 -18.30
CA SER A 357 -34.35 2.50 -19.10
C SER A 357 -34.20 0.98 -18.98
N ALA A 358 -35.31 0.24 -19.01
CA ALA A 358 -35.28 -1.22 -18.97
C ALA A 358 -34.46 -1.84 -20.11
N LYS A 359 -34.52 -1.23 -21.31
CA LYS A 359 -33.74 -1.68 -22.47
C LYS A 359 -32.24 -1.54 -22.24
N SER A 360 -31.78 -0.37 -21.81
CA SER A 360 -30.34 -0.12 -21.57
C SER A 360 -29.80 -0.98 -20.42
N ALA A 361 -30.60 -1.15 -19.36
CA ALA A 361 -30.27 -2.05 -18.25
C ALA A 361 -30.12 -3.51 -18.72
N THR A 362 -31.04 -3.99 -19.57
CA THR A 362 -30.97 -5.36 -20.12
C THR A 362 -29.73 -5.58 -20.97
N GLU A 363 -29.40 -4.60 -21.83
CA GLU A 363 -28.20 -4.63 -22.66
C GLU A 363 -26.91 -4.63 -21.81
N ALA A 364 -26.84 -3.77 -20.80
CA ALA A 364 -25.72 -3.73 -19.86
C ALA A 364 -25.57 -5.06 -19.11
N SER A 365 -26.66 -5.62 -18.60
CA SER A 365 -26.62 -6.92 -17.93
C SER A 365 -26.14 -8.05 -18.84
N SER A 366 -26.50 -8.03 -20.13
CA SER A 366 -26.01 -9.00 -21.13
C SER A 366 -24.51 -8.83 -21.41
N ASN A 367 -24.03 -7.59 -21.44
CA ASN A 367 -22.60 -7.32 -21.60
C ASN A 367 -21.79 -7.69 -20.34
N LEU A 368 -22.33 -7.48 -19.14
CA LEU A 368 -21.69 -7.87 -17.88
C LEU A 368 -21.55 -9.39 -17.75
N ALA A 369 -22.51 -10.16 -18.27
CA ALA A 369 -22.42 -11.63 -18.34
C ALA A 369 -21.20 -12.13 -19.14
N LYS A 370 -20.64 -11.30 -20.01
CA LYS A 370 -19.48 -11.62 -20.86
C LYS A 370 -18.17 -11.02 -20.34
N LEU A 371 -18.19 -10.42 -19.14
CA LEU A 371 -17.05 -9.66 -18.62
C LEU A 371 -15.89 -10.57 -18.19
N THR A 372 -16.20 -11.64 -17.44
CA THR A 372 -15.22 -12.45 -16.71
C THR A 372 -15.52 -13.94 -16.82
N VAL A 373 -15.74 -14.42 -18.04
CA VAL A 373 -16.19 -15.81 -18.29
C VAL A 373 -15.09 -16.80 -17.99
N ASN A 374 -13.83 -16.46 -18.28
CA ASN A 374 -12.71 -17.36 -18.00
C ASN A 374 -12.47 -17.45 -16.48
N ALA A 375 -12.56 -16.34 -15.75
CA ALA A 375 -12.51 -16.33 -14.28
C ALA A 375 -13.62 -17.19 -13.65
N GLU A 376 -14.85 -17.15 -14.19
CA GLU A 376 -15.95 -18.01 -13.73
C GLU A 376 -15.62 -19.50 -13.94
N LEU A 377 -15.10 -19.89 -15.11
CA LEU A 377 -14.70 -21.28 -15.37
C LEU A 377 -13.56 -21.76 -14.45
N LEU A 378 -12.55 -20.92 -14.25
CA LEU A 378 -11.35 -21.25 -13.48
C LEU A 378 -11.64 -21.32 -11.98
N THR A 379 -12.35 -20.35 -11.43
CA THR A 379 -12.78 -20.35 -10.01
C THR A 379 -13.90 -21.35 -9.75
N GLY A 380 -14.81 -21.50 -10.72
CA GLY A 380 -16.07 -22.25 -10.61
C GLY A 380 -17.02 -21.68 -9.58
N GLU A 381 -16.89 -20.39 -9.30
CA GLU A 381 -17.94 -19.63 -8.64
C GLU A 381 -19.03 -19.30 -9.66
N ASP A 382 -20.27 -19.67 -9.35
CA ASP A 382 -21.43 -19.29 -10.17
C ASP A 382 -21.58 -17.75 -10.16
N SER A 383 -21.50 -17.16 -11.34
CA SER A 383 -21.67 -15.72 -11.52
C SER A 383 -23.14 -15.29 -11.47
N GLY A 384 -24.08 -16.23 -11.56
CA GLY A 384 -25.52 -15.98 -11.65
C GLY A 384 -25.96 -15.39 -12.99
N HIS A 385 -25.04 -15.31 -13.96
CA HIS A 385 -25.34 -14.96 -15.34
C HIS A 385 -25.60 -16.23 -16.17
N ASP A 386 -26.51 -16.15 -17.13
CA ASP A 386 -26.68 -17.23 -18.10
C ASP A 386 -25.42 -17.25 -19.00
N VAL A 387 -24.53 -18.23 -18.81
CA VAL A 387 -23.30 -18.37 -19.60
C VAL A 387 -23.70 -18.68 -21.05
N PRO A 388 -23.33 -17.85 -22.05
CA PRO A 388 -23.65 -18.14 -23.44
C PRO A 388 -23.00 -19.45 -23.90
N GLU A 389 -23.77 -20.32 -24.59
CA GLU A 389 -23.30 -21.62 -25.12
C GLU A 389 -22.14 -21.50 -26.13
N GLU A 390 -21.81 -20.30 -26.61
CA GLU A 390 -20.85 -20.02 -27.70
C GLU A 390 -19.36 -20.25 -27.34
N HIS A 391 -19.00 -20.56 -26.09
CA HIS A 391 -17.58 -20.74 -25.69
C HIS A 391 -17.06 -22.19 -25.81
N GLN A 392 -17.79 -23.07 -26.51
CA GLN A 392 -17.32 -24.42 -26.82
C GLN A 392 -16.22 -24.37 -27.88
N SER A 393 -14.96 -24.42 -27.43
CA SER A 393 -13.80 -24.57 -28.32
C SER A 393 -13.90 -25.88 -29.11
N PRO A 394 -13.56 -25.89 -30.41
CA PRO A 394 -13.60 -27.09 -31.25
C PRO A 394 -12.54 -28.14 -30.90
N LEU A 395 -11.64 -27.85 -29.95
CA LEU A 395 -10.66 -28.81 -29.43
C LEU A 395 -11.33 -29.72 -28.39
N ASN A 396 -11.47 -31.01 -28.72
CA ASN A 396 -11.94 -32.04 -27.80
C ASN A 396 -10.91 -32.21 -26.67
N GLN A 397 -11.32 -31.93 -25.42
CA GLN A 397 -10.51 -31.92 -24.17
C GLN A 397 -9.71 -30.63 -23.90
N THR A 398 -10.40 -29.49 -23.73
CA THR A 398 -9.79 -28.25 -23.22
C THR A 398 -10.15 -27.98 -21.77
N TRP A 399 -9.38 -27.11 -21.10
CA TRP A 399 -9.70 -26.57 -19.78
C TRP A 399 -11.10 -25.95 -19.67
N ARG A 400 -11.70 -25.50 -20.78
CA ARG A 400 -13.08 -24.94 -20.85
C ARG A 400 -14.19 -26.00 -20.83
N ASN A 401 -13.88 -27.25 -21.18
CA ASN A 401 -14.83 -28.37 -21.13
C ASN A 401 -14.66 -29.23 -19.87
N LEU A 402 -13.97 -28.70 -18.85
CA LEU A 402 -13.74 -29.39 -17.59
C LEU A 402 -15.05 -29.57 -16.81
N SER A 403 -15.24 -30.76 -16.24
CA SER A 403 -16.41 -31.05 -15.40
C SER A 403 -16.48 -30.12 -14.19
N LYS A 404 -17.70 -29.79 -13.75
CA LYS A 404 -17.95 -28.82 -12.66
C LYS A 404 -17.33 -29.24 -11.32
N ASP A 405 -17.07 -30.53 -11.10
CA ASP A 405 -16.44 -31.09 -9.89
C ASP A 405 -14.91 -30.98 -9.88
N LYS A 406 -14.30 -30.49 -10.97
CA LYS A 406 -12.84 -30.37 -11.13
C LYS A 406 -12.42 -28.91 -11.34
N GLY A 407 -11.17 -28.59 -11.01
CA GLY A 407 -10.62 -27.25 -11.21
C GLY A 407 -9.80 -26.69 -10.05
N GLY A 408 -9.62 -27.47 -8.97
CA GLY A 408 -8.77 -27.08 -7.84
C GLY A 408 -9.42 -26.13 -6.84
N LEU A 409 -8.62 -25.31 -6.16
CA LEU A 409 -9.02 -24.56 -4.98
C LEU A 409 -9.21 -23.07 -5.30
N ASN A 410 -10.30 -22.46 -4.84
CA ASN A 410 -10.52 -21.02 -4.88
C ASN A 410 -10.71 -20.48 -3.46
N VAL A 411 -9.94 -19.46 -3.08
CA VAL A 411 -10.05 -18.78 -1.79
C VAL A 411 -10.99 -17.59 -1.92
N VAL A 412 -12.13 -17.65 -1.23
CA VAL A 412 -13.19 -16.64 -1.32
C VAL A 412 -12.79 -15.35 -0.58
N GLY A 413 -11.95 -15.46 0.46
CA GLY A 413 -11.53 -14.36 1.32
C GLY A 413 -10.06 -13.98 1.25
N ALA A 414 -9.42 -14.13 0.11
CA ALA A 414 -8.01 -13.78 -0.01
C ALA A 414 -7.75 -12.27 0.14
N PHE A 415 -6.78 -11.92 0.97
CA PHE A 415 -6.28 -10.57 1.18
C PHE A 415 -4.85 -10.42 0.65
N THR A 416 -4.55 -9.27 0.04
CA THR A 416 -3.16 -8.91 -0.27
C THR A 416 -2.43 -8.43 0.98
N GLY A 417 -1.12 -8.73 1.04
CA GLY A 417 -0.21 -8.15 2.03
C GLY A 417 0.20 -6.72 1.72
N SER A 418 -0.06 -6.20 0.51
CA SER A 418 0.35 -4.86 0.11
C SER A 418 -0.52 -4.32 -1.01
N THR A 419 -0.96 -3.06 -0.92
CA THR A 419 -1.61 -2.36 -2.05
C THR A 419 -0.61 -1.67 -3.00
N SER A 420 0.68 -1.97 -2.85
CA SER A 420 1.72 -1.70 -3.84
C SER A 420 2.11 -3.00 -4.54
N THR A 421 1.99 -3.02 -5.87
CA THR A 421 2.19 -4.15 -6.79
C THR A 421 3.36 -5.07 -6.41
N PHE A 422 4.60 -4.63 -6.57
CA PHE A 422 5.75 -5.54 -6.43
C PHE A 422 6.07 -5.94 -4.99
N LYS A 423 5.69 -5.12 -4.00
CA LYS A 423 5.69 -5.52 -2.58
C LYS A 423 4.76 -6.68 -2.30
N SER A 424 3.60 -6.75 -2.98
CA SER A 424 2.66 -7.87 -2.80
C SER A 424 3.22 -9.19 -3.34
N MET A 425 4.07 -9.13 -4.38
CA MET A 425 4.64 -10.30 -5.05
C MET A 425 5.61 -11.09 -4.16
N LEU A 426 6.21 -10.44 -3.16
CA LEU A 426 7.01 -11.11 -2.13
C LEU A 426 6.18 -12.17 -1.39
N GLY A 427 4.91 -11.88 -1.10
CA GLY A 427 4.02 -12.84 -0.47
C GLY A 427 3.76 -14.05 -1.37
N SER A 428 3.48 -13.84 -2.65
CA SER A 428 3.14 -14.93 -3.59
C SER A 428 4.32 -15.77 -4.05
N HIS A 429 5.52 -15.18 -4.15
CA HIS A 429 6.71 -15.86 -4.67
C HIS A 429 7.67 -16.33 -3.59
N CYS A 430 7.62 -15.70 -2.41
CA CYS A 430 8.53 -15.98 -1.32
C CYS A 430 7.84 -16.37 -0.01
N GLY A 431 6.51 -16.24 0.09
CA GLY A 431 5.81 -16.57 1.34
C GLY A 431 6.22 -15.66 2.50
N VAL A 432 6.63 -14.43 2.20
CA VAL A 432 7.14 -13.44 3.17
C VAL A 432 6.25 -12.21 3.23
N GLN A 433 6.11 -11.67 4.44
CA GLN A 433 5.44 -10.41 4.72
C GLN A 433 6.26 -9.20 4.21
N PRO A 434 5.62 -8.14 3.67
CA PRO A 434 6.30 -6.96 3.16
C PRO A 434 6.86 -6.07 4.28
N LEU A 435 7.74 -5.16 3.92
CA LEU A 435 8.29 -4.16 4.84
C LEU A 435 7.40 -2.89 4.82
N PRO A 436 6.96 -2.36 6.00
CA PRO A 436 6.14 -1.14 6.11
C PRO A 436 6.97 0.13 5.92
N VAL A 437 7.49 0.27 4.71
CA VAL A 437 8.20 1.44 4.22
C VAL A 437 7.70 1.78 2.82
N ASP A 438 7.83 3.05 2.45
CA ASP A 438 7.46 3.48 1.11
C ASP A 438 8.33 2.81 0.04
N PHE A 439 7.70 2.37 -1.05
CA PHE A 439 8.33 1.75 -2.23
C PHE A 439 9.01 0.40 -1.96
N THR A 440 9.44 -0.29 -3.01
CA THR A 440 10.00 -1.65 -2.95
C THR A 440 11.46 -1.63 -2.51
N VAL A 441 11.65 -1.28 -1.24
CA VAL A 441 12.95 -1.14 -0.59
C VAL A 441 13.63 -2.50 -0.44
N GLU A 442 12.82 -3.53 -0.26
CA GLU A 442 13.18 -4.94 -0.15
C GLU A 442 14.03 -5.44 -1.32
N ALA A 443 13.93 -4.82 -2.51
CA ALA A 443 14.75 -5.16 -3.67
C ALA A 443 16.27 -5.02 -3.39
N GLY A 444 16.66 -4.17 -2.45
CA GLY A 444 18.07 -3.93 -2.08
C GLY A 444 18.61 -4.83 -0.97
N ASP A 445 17.78 -5.69 -0.38
CA ASP A 445 18.12 -6.52 0.78
C ASP A 445 17.88 -8.01 0.52
N HIS A 446 18.42 -8.85 1.40
CA HIS A 446 18.20 -10.30 1.32
C HIS A 446 16.78 -10.65 1.78
N ILE A 447 16.02 -11.34 0.94
CA ILE A 447 14.72 -11.90 1.31
C ILE A 447 14.95 -12.98 2.40
N TYR A 448 14.26 -12.85 3.53
CA TYR A 448 14.57 -13.62 4.75
C TYR A 448 14.09 -15.09 4.72
N GLN A 449 13.44 -15.51 3.63
CA GLN A 449 13.08 -16.89 3.34
C GLN A 449 13.36 -17.20 1.85
N PRO A 450 13.65 -18.47 1.51
CA PRO A 450 13.86 -18.85 0.13
C PRO A 450 12.56 -18.68 -0.66
N CYS A 451 12.64 -18.05 -1.82
CA CYS A 451 11.54 -17.95 -2.76
C CYS A 451 11.41 -19.22 -3.60
N LEU A 452 10.27 -19.40 -4.28
CA LEU A 452 10.03 -20.61 -5.09
C LEU A 452 11.16 -20.88 -6.10
N PRO A 453 11.66 -19.92 -6.91
CA PRO A 453 12.81 -20.17 -7.78
C PRO A 453 14.06 -20.68 -7.06
N SER A 454 14.33 -20.15 -5.87
CA SER A 454 15.48 -20.57 -5.05
C SER A 454 15.30 -22.01 -4.56
N ILE A 455 14.08 -22.38 -4.12
CA ILE A 455 13.75 -23.76 -3.74
C ILE A 455 13.90 -24.73 -4.92
N LEU A 456 13.46 -24.31 -6.11
CA LEU A 456 13.59 -25.12 -7.32
C LEU A 456 15.06 -25.28 -7.75
N GLU A 457 15.92 -24.28 -7.51
CA GLU A 457 17.37 -24.43 -7.74
C GLU A 457 18.03 -25.38 -6.72
N LEU A 458 17.57 -25.40 -5.46
CA LEU A 458 17.97 -26.46 -4.52
C LEU A 458 17.63 -27.85 -5.08
N PHE A 459 16.43 -28.02 -5.63
CA PHE A 459 16.04 -29.27 -6.27
C PHE A 459 16.92 -29.61 -7.49
N ASN A 460 17.34 -28.61 -8.27
CA ASN A 460 18.28 -28.81 -9.37
C ASN A 460 19.66 -29.26 -8.90
N HIS A 461 20.15 -28.69 -7.80
CA HIS A 461 21.42 -29.09 -7.17
C HIS A 461 21.40 -30.55 -6.72
N ASN A 462 20.29 -30.99 -6.09
CA ASN A 462 20.07 -32.38 -5.67
C ASN A 462 20.17 -33.37 -6.83
N LYS A 463 19.73 -32.98 -8.03
CA LYS A 463 19.81 -33.80 -9.26
C LYS A 463 21.24 -33.89 -9.80
N LYS A 464 21.95 -32.75 -9.88
CA LYS A 464 23.36 -32.68 -10.34
C LYS A 464 24.29 -33.50 -9.45
N SER A 465 24.10 -33.45 -8.13
CA SER A 465 24.90 -34.23 -7.17
C SER A 465 24.66 -35.74 -7.27
N SER A 466 23.45 -36.15 -7.65
CA SER A 466 23.08 -37.55 -7.83
C SER A 466 23.62 -38.13 -9.14
N ALA A 467 23.68 -37.33 -10.21
CA ALA A 467 24.29 -37.71 -11.48
C ALA A 467 25.80 -38.03 -11.35
N LYS A 468 26.55 -37.25 -10.56
CA LYS A 468 27.99 -37.50 -10.28
C LYS A 468 28.27 -38.81 -9.50
N ARG A 469 27.25 -39.44 -8.91
CA ARG A 469 27.39 -40.70 -8.15
C ARG A 469 26.94 -41.94 -8.91
N LYS A 470 26.25 -41.79 -10.04
CA LYS A 470 25.71 -42.89 -10.86
C LYS A 470 26.21 -42.82 -12.30
N ASP A 471 27.49 -43.12 -12.51
CA ASP A 471 28.05 -43.38 -13.86
C ASP A 471 27.75 -44.80 -14.38
N LYS A 472 26.86 -45.56 -13.72
CA LYS A 472 26.46 -46.89 -14.18
C LYS A 472 25.01 -47.19 -13.83
N GLU A 473 24.06 -46.59 -14.53
CA GLU A 473 22.74 -47.20 -14.75
C GLU A 473 21.99 -46.44 -15.85
N ASN A 474 21.86 -47.09 -17.00
CA ASN A 474 20.92 -46.70 -18.05
C ASN A 474 19.50 -46.80 -17.49
N HIS A 475 18.99 -45.70 -16.95
CA HIS A 475 17.56 -45.55 -16.72
C HIS A 475 16.98 -44.60 -17.77
N SER A 476 16.28 -45.26 -18.69
CA SER A 476 15.36 -44.69 -19.67
C SER A 476 14.66 -43.43 -19.17
N GLY A 477 14.74 -42.35 -19.95
CA GLY A 477 14.16 -41.03 -19.67
C GLY A 477 12.63 -40.97 -19.61
N LYS A 478 12.01 -41.62 -18.61
CA LYS A 478 10.55 -41.59 -18.38
C LYS A 478 10.10 -40.86 -17.11
N ASP A 479 10.95 -40.66 -16.11
CA ASP A 479 10.56 -39.99 -14.86
C ASP A 479 10.82 -38.48 -14.94
N PHE A 480 9.75 -37.67 -14.94
CA PHE A 480 9.88 -36.20 -14.98
C PHE A 480 10.46 -35.63 -13.69
N ARG A 481 10.40 -36.36 -12.57
CA ARG A 481 10.86 -35.87 -11.25
C ARG A 481 12.37 -35.65 -11.22
N SER A 482 13.13 -36.41 -12.03
CA SER A 482 14.59 -36.26 -12.14
C SER A 482 15.02 -35.13 -13.08
N LYS A 483 14.09 -34.41 -13.70
CA LYS A 483 14.39 -33.32 -14.65
C LYS A 483 14.59 -31.99 -13.91
N PRO A 484 15.52 -31.15 -14.38
CA PRO A 484 15.76 -29.85 -13.75
C PRO A 484 14.59 -28.90 -14.00
N TRP A 485 14.42 -27.94 -13.10
CA TRP A 485 13.51 -26.81 -13.18
C TRP A 485 14.16 -25.60 -13.84
N ARG A 486 13.41 -24.90 -14.68
CA ARG A 486 13.75 -23.59 -15.21
C ARG A 486 12.77 -22.55 -14.68
N SER A 487 13.27 -21.45 -14.15
CA SER A 487 12.48 -20.37 -13.55
C SER A 487 12.50 -19.14 -14.46
N VAL A 488 11.34 -18.74 -14.99
CA VAL A 488 11.18 -17.63 -15.94
C VAL A 488 10.14 -16.64 -15.44
N PHE A 489 10.44 -15.35 -15.52
CA PHE A 489 9.50 -14.26 -15.28
C PHE A 489 9.15 -13.56 -16.60
N VAL A 490 7.87 -13.25 -16.84
CA VAL A 490 7.39 -12.65 -18.09
C VAL A 490 6.39 -11.53 -17.81
N GLN A 491 6.62 -10.36 -18.38
CA GLN A 491 5.67 -9.25 -18.41
C GLN A 491 5.86 -8.42 -19.69
N SER A 492 4.83 -7.69 -20.10
CA SER A 492 4.87 -6.81 -21.29
C SER A 492 5.34 -5.38 -20.99
N ILE A 493 5.64 -5.09 -19.73
CA ILE A 493 6.03 -3.76 -19.23
C ILE A 493 7.48 -3.71 -18.75
N THR A 494 7.99 -2.50 -18.52
CA THR A 494 9.34 -2.28 -17.98
C THR A 494 9.48 -2.89 -16.58
N ASP A 495 10.63 -3.52 -16.32
CA ASP A 495 11.03 -3.94 -14.97
C ASP A 495 11.99 -2.95 -14.29
N GLN A 496 12.17 -1.77 -14.89
CA GLN A 496 13.08 -0.75 -14.40
C GLN A 496 12.44 0.16 -13.35
N TYR A 497 11.11 0.12 -13.20
CA TYR A 497 10.40 0.90 -12.19
C TYR A 497 10.59 0.28 -10.80
N ASP A 498 10.84 1.14 -9.81
CA ASP A 498 10.95 0.78 -8.39
C ASP A 498 11.88 -0.42 -8.11
N ARG A 499 12.95 -0.53 -8.91
CA ARG A 499 13.98 -1.57 -8.84
C ARG A 499 13.43 -3.00 -8.95
N GLN A 500 12.36 -3.20 -9.72
CA GLN A 500 11.80 -4.53 -9.96
C GLN A 500 12.86 -5.49 -10.56
N GLU A 501 13.75 -5.03 -11.43
CA GLU A 501 14.86 -5.84 -11.97
C GLU A 501 15.78 -6.44 -10.88
N GLU A 502 16.02 -5.70 -9.80
CA GLU A 502 16.81 -6.15 -8.64
C GLU A 502 15.98 -7.12 -7.80
N LEU A 503 14.69 -6.82 -7.59
CA LEU A 503 13.76 -7.72 -6.92
C LEU A 503 13.64 -9.07 -7.64
N ASN A 504 13.48 -9.08 -8.96
CA ASN A 504 13.38 -10.30 -9.78
C ASN A 504 14.62 -11.19 -9.61
N LYS A 505 15.82 -10.58 -9.58
CA LYS A 505 17.07 -11.28 -9.27
C LYS A 505 17.10 -11.81 -7.84
N GLY A 506 16.67 -11.00 -6.86
CA GLY A 506 16.57 -11.39 -5.45
C GLY A 506 15.59 -12.54 -5.18
N ILE A 507 14.49 -12.61 -5.92
CA ILE A 507 13.52 -13.73 -5.90
C ILE A 507 14.16 -15.01 -6.50
N GLY A 508 15.15 -14.86 -7.39
CA GLY A 508 15.90 -15.96 -7.98
C GLY A 508 15.46 -16.34 -9.39
N PHE A 509 14.79 -15.44 -10.13
CA PHE A 509 14.50 -15.69 -11.54
C PHE A 509 15.79 -15.67 -12.37
N THR A 510 15.99 -16.71 -13.19
CA THR A 510 17.17 -16.84 -14.06
C THR A 510 16.98 -16.22 -15.44
N GLN A 511 15.74 -16.04 -15.85
CA GLN A 511 15.35 -15.45 -17.12
C GLN A 511 14.17 -14.49 -16.86
N VAL A 512 14.28 -13.28 -17.37
CA VAL A 512 13.24 -12.25 -17.31
C VAL A 512 12.95 -11.78 -18.74
N ILE A 513 11.68 -11.72 -19.10
CA ILE A 513 11.19 -11.12 -20.35
C ILE A 513 10.34 -9.93 -19.96
N SER A 514 10.79 -8.73 -20.37
CA SER A 514 10.16 -7.44 -20.06
C SER A 514 10.10 -6.56 -21.31
N LYS A 515 9.57 -5.33 -21.18
CA LYS A 515 9.61 -4.30 -22.25
C LYS A 515 11.01 -4.15 -22.85
N GLU A 516 12.06 -4.21 -22.02
CA GLU A 516 13.45 -4.11 -22.44
C GLU A 516 13.85 -5.25 -23.38
N THR A 517 13.40 -6.49 -23.11
CA THR A 517 13.61 -7.64 -24.01
C THR A 517 12.85 -7.48 -25.31
N LEU A 518 11.62 -6.96 -25.25
CA LEU A 518 10.75 -6.74 -26.40
C LEU A 518 11.32 -5.69 -27.37
N LEU A 519 11.99 -4.66 -26.83
CA LEU A 519 12.62 -3.58 -27.59
C LEU A 519 14.04 -3.87 -28.07
N ASP A 520 14.68 -4.95 -27.59
CA ASP A 520 16.04 -5.33 -28.00
C ASP A 520 16.04 -5.79 -29.48
N PRO A 521 16.78 -5.12 -30.40
CA PRO A 521 16.87 -5.50 -31.80
C PRO A 521 17.43 -6.91 -32.05
N THR A 522 18.09 -7.51 -31.05
CA THR A 522 18.62 -8.88 -31.10
C THR A 522 17.59 -9.92 -30.66
N SER A 523 16.47 -9.51 -30.08
CA SER A 523 15.40 -10.40 -29.66
C SER A 523 14.68 -11.04 -30.85
N LYS A 524 14.33 -12.32 -30.73
CA LYS A 524 13.72 -13.13 -31.80
C LYS A 524 12.40 -12.54 -32.34
N HIS A 525 11.62 -11.88 -31.49
CA HIS A 525 10.30 -11.33 -31.84
C HIS A 525 10.29 -9.80 -31.91
N HIS A 526 11.47 -9.17 -32.08
CA HIS A 526 11.56 -7.73 -32.33
C HIS A 526 11.21 -7.39 -33.80
N PRO A 527 10.55 -6.24 -34.06
CA PRO A 527 10.01 -5.28 -33.08
C PRO A 527 8.61 -5.68 -32.57
N PRO A 528 8.16 -5.11 -31.44
CA PRO A 528 6.77 -5.25 -31.00
C PRO A 528 5.79 -4.81 -32.10
N THR A 529 4.67 -5.53 -32.22
CA THR A 529 3.68 -5.32 -33.29
C THR A 529 2.49 -4.46 -32.85
N GLU A 530 2.31 -4.26 -31.55
CA GLU A 530 1.29 -3.40 -30.97
C GLU A 530 1.92 -2.16 -30.34
N LYS A 531 1.14 -1.09 -30.26
CA LYS A 531 1.55 0.11 -29.51
C LYS A 531 1.44 -0.14 -28.02
N GLU A 532 2.16 0.65 -27.25
CA GLU A 532 2.05 0.67 -25.79
C GLU A 532 0.63 1.04 -25.35
N SER A 533 0.08 0.27 -24.41
CA SER A 533 -1.26 0.51 -23.84
C SER A 533 -1.18 1.41 -22.61
N ASN A 534 -0.11 1.29 -21.82
CA ASN A 534 0.10 2.10 -20.62
C ASN A 534 1.53 2.68 -20.62
N TYR A 535 1.81 3.60 -19.69
CA TYR A 535 3.11 4.27 -19.59
C TYR A 535 4.25 3.36 -19.09
N PHE A 536 3.95 2.11 -18.74
CA PHE A 536 4.97 1.12 -18.42
C PHE A 536 5.29 0.20 -19.61
N GLY A 537 4.43 0.09 -20.62
CA GLY A 537 4.72 -0.67 -21.83
C GLY A 537 3.51 -1.23 -22.58
N PHE A 538 3.71 -2.44 -23.09
CA PHE A 538 2.87 -3.03 -24.11
C PHE A 538 1.69 -3.83 -23.54
N PRO A 539 0.64 -4.08 -24.34
CA PRO A 539 -0.37 -5.08 -24.05
C PRO A 539 0.25 -6.47 -23.82
N GLU A 540 -0.40 -7.29 -22.99
CA GLU A 540 0.05 -8.63 -22.64
C GLU A 540 0.19 -9.54 -23.86
N THR A 541 -0.62 -9.34 -24.89
CA THR A 541 -0.55 -10.07 -26.17
C THR A 541 0.83 -9.99 -26.84
N GLN A 542 1.62 -8.95 -26.56
CA GLN A 542 2.99 -8.84 -27.07
C GLN A 542 3.96 -9.89 -26.52
N VAL A 543 3.69 -10.47 -25.34
CA VAL A 543 4.53 -11.56 -24.80
C VAL A 543 4.10 -12.96 -25.30
N LYS A 544 2.97 -13.06 -26.02
CA LYS A 544 2.46 -14.33 -26.56
C LYS A 544 3.51 -15.17 -27.30
N PRO A 545 4.27 -14.66 -28.29
CA PRO A 545 5.26 -15.48 -28.98
C PRO A 545 6.41 -15.94 -28.07
N TYR A 546 6.77 -15.15 -27.06
CA TYR A 546 7.77 -15.52 -26.06
C TYR A 546 7.26 -16.63 -25.12
N LEU A 547 5.99 -16.58 -24.69
CA LEU A 547 5.37 -17.65 -23.92
C LEU A 547 5.41 -18.98 -24.70
N ARG A 548 5.06 -18.96 -25.99
CA ARG A 548 5.14 -20.17 -26.84
C ARG A 548 6.57 -20.72 -26.92
N ASP A 549 7.56 -19.86 -27.09
CA ASP A 549 8.97 -20.27 -27.11
C ASP A 549 9.40 -20.90 -25.78
N ILE A 550 8.94 -20.37 -24.64
CA ILE A 550 9.24 -20.93 -23.31
C ILE A 550 8.66 -22.34 -23.17
N PHE A 551 7.40 -22.55 -23.55
CA PHE A 551 6.75 -23.86 -23.49
C PHE A 551 7.41 -24.86 -24.46
N GLN A 552 7.64 -24.46 -25.71
CA GLN A 552 8.34 -25.28 -26.71
C GLN A 552 9.73 -25.71 -26.20
N GLN A 553 10.51 -24.76 -25.70
CA GLN A 553 11.85 -25.04 -25.18
C GLN A 553 11.80 -26.00 -23.99
N SER A 554 10.83 -25.85 -23.09
CA SER A 554 10.67 -26.74 -21.94
C SER A 554 10.39 -28.19 -22.37
N GLN A 555 9.64 -28.37 -23.47
CA GLN A 555 9.41 -29.69 -24.07
C GLN A 555 10.67 -30.24 -24.75
N ASP A 556 11.31 -29.43 -25.60
CA ASP A 556 12.49 -29.83 -26.36
C ASP A 556 13.65 -30.23 -25.45
N GLN A 557 13.85 -29.50 -24.36
CA GLN A 557 14.90 -29.75 -23.38
C GLN A 557 14.46 -30.76 -22.30
N ASN A 558 13.19 -31.16 -22.29
CA ASN A 558 12.59 -32.05 -21.29
C ASN A 558 12.85 -31.56 -19.86
N GLU A 559 12.60 -30.28 -19.63
CA GLU A 559 12.76 -29.59 -18.35
C GLU A 559 11.39 -29.40 -17.67
N ARG A 560 11.44 -29.14 -16.37
CA ARG A 560 10.30 -28.66 -15.60
C ARG A 560 10.28 -27.13 -15.67
N LEU A 561 9.10 -26.53 -15.70
CA LEU A 561 8.94 -25.09 -15.87
C LEU A 561 8.31 -24.50 -14.63
N PHE A 562 8.95 -23.48 -14.07
CA PHE A 562 8.31 -22.48 -13.24
C PHE A 562 8.20 -21.18 -14.04
N LEU A 563 6.98 -20.78 -14.37
CA LEU A 563 6.68 -19.56 -15.09
C LEU A 563 5.91 -18.60 -14.19
N SER A 564 6.44 -17.41 -13.95
CA SER A 564 5.69 -16.30 -13.38
C SER A 564 5.33 -15.32 -14.48
N HIS A 565 4.04 -15.08 -14.69
CA HIS A 565 3.55 -14.08 -15.64
C HIS A 565 2.76 -13.00 -14.91
N PHE A 566 3.07 -11.74 -15.21
CA PHE A 566 2.42 -10.58 -14.62
C PHE A 566 1.60 -9.83 -15.69
N THR A 567 0.31 -9.62 -15.43
CA THR A 567 -0.57 -8.77 -16.26
C THR A 567 -0.44 -7.32 -15.81
N SER A 568 -0.67 -6.34 -16.68
CA SER A 568 -0.47 -4.91 -16.40
C SER A 568 -1.59 -4.00 -16.93
N SER A 569 -2.42 -4.43 -17.88
CA SER A 569 -3.39 -3.57 -18.56
C SER A 569 -4.49 -3.01 -17.65
N THR A 570 -4.73 -3.66 -16.51
CA THR A 570 -5.66 -3.24 -15.46
C THR A 570 -5.10 -2.18 -14.50
N HIS A 571 -3.84 -1.75 -14.68
CA HIS A 571 -3.28 -0.60 -13.98
C HIS A 571 -3.89 0.71 -14.48
N HIS A 572 -4.00 1.72 -13.61
CA HIS A 572 -4.38 3.09 -13.99
C HIS A 572 -3.45 3.62 -15.11
N PRO A 573 -3.96 4.16 -16.23
CA PRO A 573 -5.25 4.83 -16.38
C PRO A 573 -6.34 3.97 -17.04
N TRP A 574 -6.15 2.64 -17.06
CA TRP A 574 -7.07 1.65 -17.63
C TRP A 574 -7.31 1.82 -19.13
N ASN A 575 -6.23 2.07 -19.87
CA ASN A 575 -6.29 2.12 -21.32
C ASN A 575 -6.47 0.71 -21.87
N THR A 576 -7.63 0.45 -22.48
CA THR A 576 -7.86 -0.80 -23.19
C THR A 576 -7.02 -0.81 -24.49
N PRO A 577 -6.23 -1.87 -24.75
CA PRO A 577 -5.42 -1.97 -25.97
C PRO A 577 -6.22 -1.77 -27.27
N GLU A 578 -5.62 -1.12 -28.28
CA GLU A 578 -6.27 -0.88 -29.60
C GLU A 578 -6.68 -2.20 -30.28
N GLY A 579 -5.94 -3.29 -30.05
CA GLY A 579 -6.23 -4.62 -30.58
C GLY A 579 -7.40 -5.35 -29.90
N ALA A 580 -7.97 -4.80 -28.82
CA ALA A 580 -9.16 -5.37 -28.19
C ALA A 580 -10.40 -5.20 -29.10
N ASN A 581 -11.38 -6.11 -29.00
CA ASN A 581 -12.63 -6.10 -29.77
C ASN A 581 -13.60 -4.97 -29.34
N GLY A 582 -13.14 -3.72 -29.42
CA GLY A 582 -13.86 -2.51 -29.03
C GLY A 582 -14.08 -2.38 -27.52
N THR A 583 -14.41 -1.17 -27.09
CA THR A 583 -14.83 -0.88 -25.71
C THR A 583 -16.34 -0.96 -25.59
N VAL A 584 -16.82 -1.52 -24.48
CA VAL A 584 -18.24 -1.57 -24.11
C VAL A 584 -18.53 -0.48 -23.10
N ASP A 585 -19.66 0.20 -23.27
CA ASP A 585 -20.16 1.19 -22.33
C ASP A 585 -21.06 0.51 -21.28
N TYR A 586 -20.45 0.08 -20.18
CA TYR A 586 -21.11 -0.55 -19.04
C TYR A 586 -21.87 0.46 -18.17
N LEU A 587 -21.41 1.71 -18.07
CA LEU A 587 -21.97 2.75 -17.20
C LEU A 587 -22.50 3.96 -17.99
N LYS A 588 -23.80 4.24 -17.92
CA LYS A 588 -24.39 5.38 -18.64
C LYS A 588 -24.28 6.69 -17.84
N ARG A 589 -23.66 7.72 -18.43
CA ARG A 589 -23.77 9.13 -17.99
C ARG A 589 -24.25 10.03 -19.13
N VAL A 590 -25.02 11.05 -18.78
CA VAL A 590 -25.68 11.96 -19.75
C VAL A 590 -24.80 13.18 -20.11
N TRP A 591 -23.86 13.60 -19.24
CA TRP A 591 -23.15 14.88 -19.37
C TRP A 591 -21.71 14.89 -18.80
N SER A 592 -20.86 13.88 -19.06
CA SER A 592 -19.47 13.90 -18.58
C SER A 592 -18.49 13.13 -19.47
N ALA A 593 -17.19 13.29 -19.21
CA ALA A 593 -16.13 12.41 -19.70
C ALA A 593 -16.37 10.94 -19.26
N GLU A 594 -15.72 10.00 -19.94
CA GLU A 594 -15.84 8.56 -19.68
C GLU A 594 -15.52 8.20 -18.22
N HIS A 595 -16.35 7.36 -17.63
CA HIS A 595 -16.25 6.92 -16.24
C HIS A 595 -14.99 6.06 -15.99
N ALA A 596 -14.25 6.32 -14.92
CA ALA A 596 -13.04 5.55 -14.57
C ALA A 596 -13.33 4.05 -14.41
N LEU A 597 -14.41 3.70 -13.69
CA LEU A 597 -14.84 2.31 -13.55
C LEU A 597 -15.17 1.67 -14.92
N ASN A 598 -15.72 2.42 -15.88
CA ASN A 598 -16.01 1.86 -17.21
C ASN A 598 -14.74 1.45 -17.95
N ARG A 599 -13.70 2.28 -17.90
CA ARG A 599 -12.38 1.95 -18.47
C ARG A 599 -11.78 0.72 -17.79
N TYR A 600 -11.81 0.69 -16.45
CA TYR A 600 -11.35 -0.46 -15.67
C TYR A 600 -12.06 -1.75 -16.08
N LEU A 601 -13.40 -1.76 -16.19
CA LEU A 601 -14.16 -2.95 -16.60
C LEU A 601 -13.76 -3.42 -18.02
N ASN A 602 -13.48 -2.52 -18.95
CA ASN A 602 -12.98 -2.90 -20.27
C ASN A 602 -11.58 -3.54 -20.21
N THR A 603 -10.69 -3.04 -19.36
CA THR A 603 -9.38 -3.69 -19.13
C THR A 603 -9.52 -5.05 -18.44
N ILE A 604 -10.48 -5.22 -17.53
CA ILE A 604 -10.80 -6.51 -16.91
C ILE A 604 -11.27 -7.51 -17.95
N LYS A 605 -12.16 -7.13 -18.87
CA LYS A 605 -12.58 -8.00 -19.98
C LYS A 605 -11.41 -8.42 -20.87
N TYR A 606 -10.50 -7.48 -21.18
CA TYR A 606 -9.31 -7.78 -21.96
C TYR A 606 -8.39 -8.78 -21.23
N VAL A 607 -8.10 -8.54 -19.94
CA VAL A 607 -7.24 -9.43 -19.14
C VAL A 607 -7.89 -10.80 -18.91
N ASP A 608 -9.20 -10.88 -18.69
CA ASP A 608 -9.92 -12.17 -18.62
C ASP A 608 -9.75 -12.97 -19.92
N GLY A 609 -9.86 -12.31 -21.08
CA GLY A 609 -9.57 -12.90 -22.39
C GLY A 609 -8.13 -13.41 -22.49
N TRP A 610 -7.16 -12.60 -22.07
CA TRP A 610 -5.75 -12.96 -22.07
C TRP A 610 -5.43 -14.16 -21.15
N ILE A 611 -6.03 -14.23 -19.95
CA ILE A 611 -5.92 -15.41 -19.09
C ILE A 611 -6.39 -16.66 -19.84
N GLY A 612 -7.50 -16.54 -20.57
CA GLY A 612 -7.99 -17.61 -21.44
C GLY A 612 -6.98 -18.03 -22.51
N GLU A 613 -6.33 -17.07 -23.17
CA GLU A 613 -5.28 -17.35 -24.15
C GLU A 613 -4.03 -18.02 -23.54
N VAL A 614 -3.61 -17.64 -22.33
CA VAL A 614 -2.49 -18.29 -21.64
C VAL A 614 -2.83 -19.75 -21.34
N MET A 615 -4.04 -20.02 -20.87
CA MET A 615 -4.53 -21.39 -20.64
C MET A 615 -4.61 -22.17 -21.96
N ASP A 616 -5.01 -21.54 -23.06
CA ASP A 616 -5.01 -22.15 -24.40
C ASP A 616 -3.60 -22.51 -24.88
N ILE A 617 -2.61 -21.65 -24.65
CA ILE A 617 -1.22 -21.97 -24.96
C ILE A 617 -0.79 -23.23 -24.19
N ILE A 618 -1.09 -23.33 -22.89
CA ILE A 618 -0.75 -24.53 -22.08
C ILE A 618 -1.42 -25.80 -22.66
N ASP A 619 -2.68 -25.72 -23.07
CA ASP A 619 -3.43 -26.81 -23.70
C ASP A 619 -2.85 -27.20 -25.07
N GLU A 620 -2.48 -26.22 -25.91
CA GLU A 620 -1.89 -26.42 -27.24
C GLU A 620 -0.55 -27.14 -27.18
N PHE A 621 0.24 -26.89 -26.13
CA PHE A 621 1.45 -27.65 -25.85
C PHE A 621 1.18 -28.98 -25.13
N HIS A 622 -0.08 -29.35 -24.89
CA HIS A 622 -0.48 -30.57 -24.17
C HIS A 622 0.11 -30.67 -22.75
N MET A 623 0.26 -29.54 -22.06
CA MET A 623 0.89 -29.46 -20.73
C MET A 623 -0.11 -29.24 -19.59
N ALA A 624 -1.41 -29.05 -19.87
CA ALA A 624 -2.39 -28.67 -18.85
C ALA A 624 -2.61 -29.72 -17.76
N GLU A 625 -2.61 -31.00 -18.09
CA GLU A 625 -2.75 -32.10 -17.11
C GLU A 625 -1.50 -32.31 -16.24
N GLU A 626 -0.40 -31.61 -16.52
CA GLU A 626 0.86 -31.67 -15.76
C GLU A 626 1.30 -30.31 -15.19
N THR A 627 0.43 -29.28 -15.26
CA THR A 627 0.73 -27.91 -14.85
C THR A 627 -0.22 -27.45 -13.73
N LEU A 628 0.36 -27.07 -12.59
CA LEU A 628 -0.38 -26.32 -11.55
C LEU A 628 -0.36 -24.84 -11.92
N VAL A 629 -1.53 -24.24 -12.13
CA VAL A 629 -1.68 -22.80 -12.39
C VAL A 629 -2.20 -22.11 -11.15
N VAL A 630 -1.44 -21.18 -10.58
CA VAL A 630 -1.85 -20.36 -9.44
C VAL A 630 -2.16 -18.95 -9.95
N MET A 631 -3.37 -18.46 -9.73
CA MET A 631 -3.76 -17.08 -10.05
C MET A 631 -3.90 -16.29 -8.76
N VAL A 632 -3.28 -15.11 -8.69
CA VAL A 632 -3.33 -14.26 -7.50
C VAL A 632 -3.37 -12.79 -7.91
N GLY A 633 -4.30 -12.02 -7.35
CA GLY A 633 -4.29 -10.56 -7.50
C GLY A 633 -3.24 -9.92 -6.60
N ASP A 634 -2.58 -8.88 -7.09
CA ASP A 634 -1.61 -8.11 -6.32
C ASP A 634 -2.31 -7.16 -5.33
N HIS A 635 -3.34 -6.45 -5.80
CA HIS A 635 -4.25 -5.60 -5.07
C HIS A 635 -5.48 -5.27 -5.94
N GLY A 636 -6.41 -4.47 -5.42
CA GLY A 636 -7.54 -3.94 -6.21
C GLY A 636 -7.53 -2.41 -6.31
N TYR A 637 -8.68 -1.81 -6.63
CA TYR A 637 -8.86 -0.36 -6.71
C TYR A 637 -10.27 0.04 -6.23
N ALA A 638 -10.35 1.01 -5.32
CA ALA A 638 -11.60 1.59 -4.84
C ALA A 638 -12.05 2.74 -5.77
N PHE A 639 -13.28 2.67 -6.27
CA PHE A 639 -13.89 3.68 -7.14
C PHE A 639 -14.93 4.53 -6.38
N GLU A 640 -15.52 5.52 -7.07
CA GLU A 640 -16.56 6.40 -6.50
C GLU A 640 -17.84 5.67 -6.09
N GLU A 641 -18.08 4.50 -6.68
CA GLU A 641 -19.15 3.60 -6.29
C GLU A 641 -18.91 2.91 -4.94
N ASP A 642 -17.66 2.78 -4.51
CA ASP A 642 -17.29 2.08 -3.28
C ASP A 642 -17.16 3.04 -2.09
N SER A 643 -16.40 4.13 -2.26
CA SER A 643 -16.08 5.05 -1.16
C SER A 643 -15.79 6.45 -1.68
N LYS A 644 -15.68 7.45 -0.79
CA LYS A 644 -15.31 8.83 -1.18
C LYS A 644 -13.85 9.01 -1.59
N GLN A 645 -12.98 8.06 -1.24
CA GLN A 645 -11.55 8.11 -1.57
C GLN A 645 -11.29 7.10 -2.68
N HIS A 646 -10.92 7.58 -3.87
CA HIS A 646 -10.77 6.74 -5.07
C HIS A 646 -9.29 6.58 -5.44
N SER A 647 -8.55 5.79 -4.65
CA SER A 647 -7.11 5.56 -4.82
C SER A 647 -6.66 4.29 -4.10
N THR A 648 -5.50 3.75 -4.45
CA THR A 648 -4.77 2.77 -3.64
C THR A 648 -3.90 3.44 -2.58
N PHE A 649 -3.55 4.72 -2.76
CA PHE A 649 -2.69 5.49 -1.87
C PHE A 649 -3.37 5.75 -0.52
N GLU A 650 -2.79 5.18 0.54
CA GLU A 650 -3.20 5.29 1.94
C GLU A 650 -4.69 4.95 2.17
N ASN A 651 -5.28 4.15 1.29
CA ASN A 651 -6.69 3.81 1.30
C ASN A 651 -6.89 2.32 1.61
N GLY A 652 -7.39 2.02 2.81
CA GLY A 652 -7.55 0.65 3.31
C GLY A 652 -8.90 0.00 2.97
N HIS A 653 -9.69 0.59 2.05
CA HIS A 653 -10.97 0.05 1.62
C HIS A 653 -10.86 -1.42 1.17
N ILE A 654 -11.87 -2.24 1.45
CA ILE A 654 -11.86 -3.67 1.10
C ILE A 654 -11.58 -3.93 -0.39
N SER A 655 -12.09 -3.07 -1.28
CA SER A 655 -11.86 -3.17 -2.73
C SER A 655 -10.39 -3.03 -3.14
N ASN A 656 -9.54 -2.40 -2.33
CA ASN A 656 -8.09 -2.38 -2.57
C ASN A 656 -7.39 -3.64 -2.05
N MET A 657 -7.98 -4.31 -1.07
CA MET A 657 -7.32 -5.35 -0.28
C MET A 657 -7.71 -6.78 -0.66
N ARG A 658 -8.96 -6.98 -1.10
CA ARG A 658 -9.52 -8.31 -1.38
C ARG A 658 -9.29 -8.68 -2.84
N VAL A 659 -8.53 -9.76 -3.04
CA VAL A 659 -7.97 -10.18 -4.33
C VAL A 659 -8.37 -11.62 -4.67
N PRO A 660 -8.34 -12.05 -5.93
CA PRO A 660 -8.45 -13.46 -6.27
C PRO A 660 -7.24 -14.26 -5.77
N LEU A 661 -7.48 -15.52 -5.40
CA LEU A 661 -6.45 -16.54 -5.16
C LEU A 661 -6.99 -17.91 -5.53
N VAL A 662 -6.44 -18.51 -6.59
CA VAL A 662 -6.91 -19.77 -7.19
C VAL A 662 -5.72 -20.69 -7.43
N PHE A 663 -5.87 -21.98 -7.10
CA PHE A 663 -4.96 -23.06 -7.47
C PHE A 663 -5.70 -23.98 -8.43
N TYR A 664 -5.42 -23.85 -9.72
CA TYR A 664 -6.04 -24.61 -10.78
C TYR A 664 -5.17 -25.79 -11.21
N HIS A 665 -5.78 -26.97 -11.28
CA HIS A 665 -5.25 -28.15 -11.93
C HIS A 665 -6.43 -29.03 -12.38
N PRO A 666 -6.51 -29.49 -13.64
CA PRO A 666 -7.68 -30.20 -14.15
C PRO A 666 -7.97 -31.50 -13.41
N SER A 667 -6.95 -32.18 -12.89
CA SER A 667 -7.12 -33.39 -12.08
C SER A 667 -7.39 -33.17 -10.57
N LEU A 668 -7.40 -31.92 -10.08
CA LEU A 668 -7.78 -31.58 -8.69
C LEU A 668 -9.29 -31.31 -8.56
N PRO A 669 -9.90 -31.63 -7.40
CA PRO A 669 -11.31 -31.40 -7.16
C PRO A 669 -11.56 -29.90 -7.03
N ARG A 670 -12.75 -29.44 -7.43
CA ARG A 670 -13.18 -28.07 -7.23
C ARG A 670 -13.58 -27.83 -5.78
N ILE A 671 -12.93 -26.90 -5.09
CA ILE A 671 -13.18 -26.56 -3.69
C ILE A 671 -13.26 -25.04 -3.50
N GLN A 672 -14.35 -24.57 -2.90
CA GLN A 672 -14.52 -23.18 -2.48
C GLN A 672 -14.11 -23.03 -1.02
N LEU A 673 -12.98 -22.37 -0.76
CA LEU A 673 -12.45 -22.13 0.58
C LEU A 673 -13.00 -20.80 1.11
N GLY A 674 -14.03 -20.88 1.95
CA GLY A 674 -14.64 -19.74 2.64
C GLY A 674 -13.81 -19.22 3.82
N ILE A 675 -12.53 -18.95 3.59
CA ILE A 675 -11.55 -18.55 4.62
C ILE A 675 -10.88 -17.22 4.25
N ASN A 676 -10.38 -16.52 5.26
CA ASN A 676 -9.57 -15.31 5.08
C ASN A 676 -8.08 -15.66 5.14
N ALA A 677 -7.46 -15.91 3.98
CA ALA A 677 -6.04 -16.20 3.85
C ALA A 677 -5.30 -15.10 3.07
N THR A 678 -3.98 -15.16 3.05
CA THR A 678 -3.14 -14.25 2.25
C THR A 678 -2.23 -15.03 1.30
N SER A 679 -1.55 -14.30 0.41
CA SER A 679 -0.56 -14.85 -0.51
C SER A 679 0.58 -15.63 0.17
N LEU A 680 0.80 -15.44 1.48
CA LEU A 680 1.76 -16.22 2.28
C LEU A 680 1.48 -17.73 2.27
N SER A 681 0.23 -18.10 2.00
CA SER A 681 -0.20 -19.50 1.92
C SER A 681 0.24 -20.17 0.61
N ILE A 682 0.72 -19.41 -0.39
CA ILE A 682 1.04 -19.95 -1.72
C ILE A 682 2.20 -20.93 -1.68
N ILE A 683 3.34 -20.53 -1.14
CA ILE A 683 4.54 -21.39 -1.09
C ILE A 683 4.31 -22.68 -0.30
N PRO A 684 3.82 -22.65 0.95
CA PRO A 684 3.56 -23.90 1.68
C PRO A 684 2.52 -24.77 0.96
N THR A 685 1.50 -24.19 0.31
CA THR A 685 0.51 -24.97 -0.46
C THR A 685 1.11 -25.64 -1.69
N ILE A 686 1.97 -24.95 -2.46
CA ILE A 686 2.66 -25.55 -3.61
C ILE A 686 3.55 -26.70 -3.16
N LEU A 687 4.33 -26.52 -2.08
CA LEU A 687 5.20 -27.57 -1.55
C LEU A 687 4.39 -28.77 -1.03
N ASP A 688 3.31 -28.53 -0.29
CA ASP A 688 2.44 -29.58 0.23
C ASP A 688 1.73 -30.36 -0.90
N LEU A 689 1.28 -29.67 -1.96
CA LEU A 689 0.76 -30.32 -3.18
C LEU A 689 1.82 -31.17 -3.88
N LEU A 690 3.03 -30.65 -4.06
CA LEU A 690 4.13 -31.37 -4.70
C LEU A 690 4.52 -32.64 -3.94
N VAL A 691 4.51 -32.59 -2.60
CA VAL A 691 4.76 -33.74 -1.73
C VAL A 691 3.57 -34.72 -1.75
N ALA A 692 2.35 -34.24 -1.50
CA ALA A 692 1.14 -35.08 -1.40
C ALA A 692 0.83 -35.82 -2.71
N THR A 693 1.17 -35.22 -3.86
CA THR A 693 1.00 -35.83 -5.19
C THR A 693 2.19 -36.69 -5.62
N SER A 694 3.25 -36.81 -4.80
CA SER A 694 4.49 -37.51 -5.16
C SER A 694 5.15 -36.98 -6.45
N SER A 695 5.03 -35.67 -6.68
CA SER A 695 5.56 -34.96 -7.87
C SER A 695 7.03 -34.54 -7.72
N LEU A 696 7.70 -34.99 -6.66
CA LEU A 696 9.10 -34.76 -6.35
C LEU A 696 9.83 -36.10 -6.16
N ASP A 697 11.14 -36.12 -6.36
CA ASP A 697 11.97 -37.28 -6.02
C ASP A 697 12.27 -37.33 -4.50
N GLY A 698 12.86 -38.43 -4.02
CA GLY A 698 13.03 -38.64 -2.57
C GLY A 698 13.84 -37.56 -1.84
N LYS A 699 14.86 -36.97 -2.46
CA LYS A 699 15.63 -35.88 -1.83
C LYS A 699 14.85 -34.58 -1.81
N ASP A 700 14.14 -34.30 -2.89
CA ASP A 700 13.33 -33.10 -2.99
C ASP A 700 12.08 -33.17 -2.09
N ILE A 701 11.52 -34.36 -1.86
CA ILE A 701 10.45 -34.59 -0.87
C ILE A 701 10.95 -34.24 0.54
N ASP A 702 12.14 -34.71 0.93
CA ASP A 702 12.73 -34.41 2.24
C ASP A 702 12.93 -32.89 2.41
N ALA A 703 13.52 -32.23 1.42
CA ALA A 703 13.69 -30.78 1.43
C ALA A 703 12.36 -30.02 1.49
N ALA A 704 11.38 -30.37 0.64
CA ALA A 704 10.07 -29.71 0.60
C ALA A 704 9.29 -29.90 1.91
N SER A 705 9.31 -31.11 2.48
CA SER A 705 8.63 -31.45 3.75
C SER A 705 9.21 -30.67 4.92
N ASN A 706 10.52 -30.45 4.95
CA ASN A 706 11.13 -29.60 5.97
C ASN A 706 10.89 -28.10 5.73
N LEU A 707 10.92 -27.66 4.47
CA LEU A 707 10.78 -26.25 4.09
C LEU A 707 9.36 -25.71 4.32
N MET A 708 8.31 -26.50 4.09
CA MET A 708 6.93 -26.04 4.34
C MET A 708 6.71 -25.63 5.82
N HIS A 709 7.36 -26.30 6.77
CA HIS A 709 7.34 -25.94 8.19
C HIS A 709 8.15 -24.67 8.52
N GLN A 710 8.80 -24.05 7.54
CA GLN A 710 9.53 -22.80 7.73
C GLN A 710 8.69 -21.56 7.45
N TYR A 711 7.60 -21.67 6.70
CA TYR A 711 6.79 -20.51 6.31
C TYR A 711 5.79 -20.09 7.39
N GLU A 712 5.40 -18.82 7.30
CA GLU A 712 4.39 -18.18 8.15
C GLU A 712 2.96 -18.58 7.76
N GLY A 713 2.73 -18.78 6.46
CA GLY A 713 1.43 -19.16 5.91
C GLY A 713 1.06 -20.61 6.19
N GLN A 714 -0.24 -20.87 6.16
CA GLN A 714 -0.82 -22.21 6.29
C GLN A 714 -0.97 -22.87 4.92
N SER A 715 -0.94 -24.20 4.85
CA SER A 715 -1.25 -24.93 3.61
C SER A 715 -2.76 -24.91 3.36
N LEU A 716 -3.18 -24.65 2.13
CA LEU A 716 -4.60 -24.57 1.76
C LEU A 716 -5.22 -25.92 1.35
N ILE A 717 -4.42 -26.99 1.30
CA ILE A 717 -4.93 -28.35 1.08
C ILE A 717 -5.22 -29.11 2.38
N ARG A 718 -5.22 -28.40 3.51
CA ARG A 718 -5.54 -28.89 4.86
C ARG A 718 -6.57 -27.97 5.51
N PRO A 719 -7.33 -28.41 6.53
CA PRO A 719 -8.20 -27.52 7.30
C PRO A 719 -7.45 -26.27 7.77
N PHE A 720 -7.99 -25.09 7.45
CA PHE A 720 -7.39 -23.83 7.87
C PHE A 720 -7.70 -23.57 9.34
N VAL A 721 -6.70 -23.15 10.10
CA VAL A 721 -6.83 -22.89 11.54
C VAL A 721 -6.84 -21.38 11.77
N PRO A 722 -8.02 -20.75 11.95
CA PRO A 722 -8.11 -19.30 12.11
C PRO A 722 -7.64 -18.82 13.49
N GLU A 723 -7.68 -19.70 14.49
CA GLU A 723 -7.26 -19.42 15.87
C GLU A 723 -6.69 -20.68 16.54
N ARG A 724 -5.64 -20.51 17.36
CA ARG A 724 -5.08 -21.58 18.21
C ARG A 724 -4.61 -21.01 19.55
N HIS A 725 -5.15 -21.54 20.65
CA HIS A 725 -4.82 -21.09 22.02
C HIS A 725 -4.95 -19.56 22.23
N GLY A 726 -6.00 -18.94 21.69
CA GLY A 726 -6.20 -17.49 21.76
C GLY A 726 -5.39 -16.67 20.73
N ARG A 727 -4.43 -17.29 20.03
CA ARG A 727 -3.69 -16.63 18.96
C ARG A 727 -4.49 -16.68 17.68
N GLN A 728 -4.66 -15.52 17.07
CA GLN A 728 -5.39 -15.39 15.82
C GLN A 728 -4.45 -15.45 14.62
N GLN A 729 -4.92 -15.98 13.50
CA GLN A 729 -4.26 -15.84 12.21
C GLN A 729 -4.51 -14.42 11.69
N TRP A 730 -3.52 -13.54 11.91
CA TRP A 730 -3.60 -12.15 11.48
C TRP A 730 -3.32 -11.99 9.99
N ASN A 731 -4.11 -11.11 9.37
CA ASN A 731 -3.97 -10.66 7.99
C ASN A 731 -3.63 -9.16 8.03
N ILE A 732 -2.34 -8.84 7.95
CA ILE A 732 -1.81 -7.48 8.01
C ILE A 732 -1.29 -7.11 6.63
N GLY A 733 -1.71 -5.95 6.12
CA GLY A 733 -1.23 -5.43 4.86
C GLY A 733 -0.80 -3.97 4.95
N VAL A 734 0.22 -3.63 4.16
CA VAL A 734 0.71 -2.25 4.02
C VAL A 734 -0.07 -1.53 2.93
N LEU A 735 -0.38 -0.25 3.16
CA LEU A 735 -1.10 0.56 2.19
C LEU A 735 -0.12 1.43 1.41
N ASN A 736 -0.26 1.46 0.09
CA ASN A 736 0.53 2.25 -0.85
C ASN A 736 0.73 3.69 -0.33
N ALA A 737 1.94 4.26 -0.28
CA ALA A 737 3.22 3.73 -0.77
C ALA A 737 3.92 2.68 0.10
N GLY A 738 3.42 2.43 1.31
CA GLY A 738 3.83 1.33 2.17
C GLY A 738 4.13 1.74 3.62
N GLY A 739 4.58 2.97 3.86
CA GLY A 739 5.03 3.42 5.19
C GLY A 739 3.97 4.13 6.04
N GLY A 740 2.87 4.61 5.47
CA GLY A 740 1.93 5.51 6.17
C GLY A 740 0.91 4.81 7.06
N PHE A 741 0.27 3.76 6.55
CA PHE A 741 -0.91 3.11 7.14
C PHE A 741 -0.85 1.58 7.01
N LEU A 742 -1.49 0.90 7.95
CA LEU A 742 -1.72 -0.55 7.90
C LEU A 742 -3.20 -0.87 7.83
N SER A 743 -3.54 -1.93 7.11
CA SER A 743 -4.80 -2.66 7.24
C SER A 743 -4.55 -3.91 8.09
N VAL A 744 -5.18 -4.00 9.25
CA VAL A 744 -5.10 -5.14 10.18
C VAL A 744 -6.45 -5.85 10.24
N SER A 745 -6.44 -7.16 10.05
CA SER A 745 -7.62 -8.02 10.13
C SER A 745 -7.23 -9.41 10.63
N SER A 746 -8.21 -10.27 10.88
CA SER A 746 -8.00 -11.61 11.41
C SER A 746 -8.85 -12.61 10.63
N ALA A 747 -8.39 -13.87 10.56
CA ALA A 747 -9.23 -14.96 10.06
C ALA A 747 -10.21 -15.49 11.11
N ALA A 748 -10.04 -15.14 12.38
CA ALA A 748 -10.88 -15.60 13.49
C ALA A 748 -12.17 -14.78 13.66
N VAL A 749 -12.17 -13.51 13.22
CA VAL A 749 -13.28 -12.57 13.39
C VAL A 749 -13.48 -11.72 12.14
N PRO A 750 -14.70 -11.19 11.88
CA PRO A 750 -14.99 -10.39 10.68
C PRO A 750 -14.53 -8.92 10.78
N PHE A 751 -13.68 -8.59 11.74
CA PHE A 751 -13.30 -7.20 12.02
C PHE A 751 -12.07 -6.77 11.22
N ARG A 752 -12.07 -5.52 10.79
CA ARG A 752 -10.92 -4.87 10.17
C ARG A 752 -10.66 -3.51 10.80
N LEU A 753 -9.37 -3.19 10.95
CA LEU A 753 -8.88 -1.92 11.45
C LEU A 753 -7.86 -1.37 10.46
N VAL A 754 -8.14 -0.21 9.88
CA VAL A 754 -7.13 0.60 9.19
C VAL A 754 -6.61 1.62 10.20
N LEU A 755 -5.29 1.60 10.45
CA LEU A 755 -4.66 2.49 11.41
C LEU A 755 -3.46 3.26 10.84
N PRO A 756 -3.25 4.50 11.26
CA PRO A 756 -2.03 5.25 10.98
C PRO A 756 -0.83 4.68 11.74
N ILE A 757 0.33 4.58 11.07
CA ILE A 757 1.61 4.21 11.70
C ILE A 757 2.62 5.36 11.68
N CYS A 758 3.03 5.85 10.51
CA CYS A 758 4.06 6.89 10.39
C CYS A 758 3.51 8.26 9.99
N LYS A 759 2.19 8.37 9.79
CA LYS A 759 1.52 9.64 9.47
C LYS A 759 0.29 9.83 10.34
N ALA A 760 -0.12 11.08 10.56
CA ALA A 760 -1.38 11.37 11.21
C ALA A 760 -2.56 10.95 10.32
N GLY A 761 -3.55 10.28 10.91
CA GLY A 761 -4.70 9.77 10.18
C GLY A 761 -5.85 9.36 11.08
N VAL A 762 -6.93 8.92 10.45
CA VAL A 762 -8.14 8.39 11.09
C VAL A 762 -7.97 6.91 11.33
N TYR A 763 -8.43 6.42 12.47
CA TYR A 763 -8.64 5.00 12.69
C TYR A 763 -10.00 4.63 12.11
N ARG A 764 -10.02 3.66 11.19
CA ARG A 764 -11.22 3.22 10.49
C ARG A 764 -11.49 1.76 10.82
N PHE A 765 -12.67 1.48 11.37
CA PHE A 765 -13.15 0.14 11.69
C PHE A 765 -14.31 -0.27 10.78
N THR A 766 -14.32 -1.54 10.40
CA THR A 766 -15.40 -2.20 9.67
C THR A 766 -15.62 -3.62 10.18
N ASP A 767 -16.86 -4.10 10.01
CA ASP A 767 -17.31 -5.45 10.32
C ASP A 767 -17.83 -6.06 9.02
N THR A 768 -17.05 -6.98 8.41
CA THR A 768 -17.32 -7.48 7.07
C THR A 768 -18.50 -8.43 6.99
N ASP A 769 -19.00 -8.94 8.11
CA ASP A 769 -20.22 -9.76 8.11
C ASP A 769 -21.47 -8.88 8.02
N ARG A 770 -21.43 -7.67 8.63
CA ARG A 770 -22.53 -6.70 8.60
C ARG A 770 -22.45 -5.76 7.40
N ASP A 771 -21.24 -5.40 7.00
CA ASP A 771 -20.96 -4.45 5.91
C ASP A 771 -19.81 -4.98 5.04
N PRO A 772 -20.05 -6.03 4.23
CA PRO A 772 -19.02 -6.71 3.45
C PRO A 772 -18.33 -5.83 2.40
N ASN A 773 -18.98 -4.74 1.97
CA ASN A 773 -18.44 -3.79 1.00
C ASN A 773 -17.92 -2.51 1.66
N GLU A 774 -17.98 -2.43 2.99
CA GLU A 774 -17.45 -1.33 3.81
C GLU A 774 -17.97 0.08 3.49
N ILE A 775 -19.26 0.16 3.17
CA ILE A 775 -19.94 1.40 2.78
C ILE A 775 -20.16 2.32 3.99
N SER A 776 -20.26 1.77 5.20
CA SER A 776 -20.57 2.49 6.43
C SER A 776 -19.51 2.28 7.52
N PRO A 777 -18.25 2.68 7.28
CA PRO A 777 -17.19 2.52 8.27
C PRO A 777 -17.40 3.39 9.51
N ILE A 778 -16.83 2.97 10.64
CA ILE A 778 -16.76 3.79 11.85
C ILE A 778 -15.35 4.38 11.94
N GLU A 779 -15.30 5.71 11.99
CA GLU A 779 -14.07 6.48 11.93
C GLU A 779 -13.91 7.37 13.15
N GLU A 780 -12.74 7.32 13.77
CA GLU A 780 -12.40 8.14 14.94
C GLU A 780 -10.93 8.56 14.91
N ASN A 781 -10.60 9.65 15.62
CA ASN A 781 -9.24 10.22 15.59
C ASN A 781 -8.25 9.54 16.56
N SER A 782 -8.72 8.57 17.34
CA SER A 782 -7.86 7.79 18.24
C SER A 782 -8.48 6.42 18.51
N ILE A 783 -7.62 5.45 18.83
CA ILE A 783 -8.06 4.10 19.19
C ILE A 783 -9.00 4.08 20.40
N ALA A 784 -8.78 4.95 21.40
CA ALA A 784 -9.60 5.02 22.61
C ALA A 784 -11.01 5.56 22.31
N ALA A 785 -11.10 6.58 21.44
CA ALA A 785 -12.39 7.08 20.97
C ALA A 785 -13.13 6.00 20.14
N LEU A 786 -12.39 5.31 19.26
CA LEU A 786 -12.93 4.19 18.48
C LEU A 786 -13.49 3.08 19.38
N ALA A 787 -12.71 2.64 20.38
CA ALA A 787 -13.13 1.60 21.32
C ALA A 787 -14.41 2.01 22.06
N LYS A 788 -14.50 3.26 22.51
CA LYS A 788 -15.70 3.79 23.17
C LYS A 788 -16.92 3.82 22.23
N THR A 789 -16.73 4.23 20.98
CA THR A 789 -17.80 4.26 19.98
C THR A 789 -18.27 2.85 19.62
N LEU A 790 -17.34 1.90 19.45
CA LEU A 790 -17.64 0.49 19.17
C LEU A 790 -18.35 -0.19 20.33
N ARG A 791 -17.92 0.02 21.57
CA ARG A 791 -18.62 -0.51 22.75
C ARG A 791 -20.11 -0.16 22.76
N ARG A 792 -20.45 1.07 22.36
CA ARG A 792 -21.83 1.54 22.28
C ARG A 792 -22.60 1.02 21.06
N LYS A 793 -21.95 0.85 19.91
CA LYS A 793 -22.62 0.55 18.63
C LYS A 793 -22.55 -0.93 18.20
N HIS A 794 -21.46 -1.62 18.52
CA HIS A 794 -21.15 -2.98 18.09
C HIS A 794 -20.94 -3.98 19.24
N GLY A 795 -20.78 -3.51 20.48
CA GLY A 795 -20.60 -4.35 21.66
C GLY A 795 -19.17 -4.38 22.18
N ASP A 796 -18.95 -5.12 23.27
CA ASP A 796 -17.65 -5.17 23.95
C ASP A 796 -16.57 -5.91 23.15
N GLU A 797 -16.94 -6.98 22.44
CA GLU A 797 -16.01 -7.81 21.66
C GLU A 797 -15.21 -6.98 20.64
N SER A 798 -15.88 -6.18 19.80
CA SER A 798 -15.20 -5.34 18.81
C SER A 798 -14.40 -4.21 19.45
N SER A 799 -14.85 -3.69 20.60
CA SER A 799 -14.14 -2.68 21.38
C SER A 799 -12.81 -3.21 21.93
N GLU A 800 -12.81 -4.45 22.45
CA GLU A 800 -11.62 -5.12 22.96
C GLU A 800 -10.69 -5.54 21.84
N TRP A 801 -11.23 -6.10 20.75
CA TRP A 801 -10.45 -6.56 19.61
C TRP A 801 -9.65 -5.44 18.95
N ILE A 802 -10.21 -4.23 18.79
CA ILE A 802 -9.42 -3.14 18.16
C ILE A 802 -8.21 -2.70 19.01
N ALA A 803 -8.30 -2.82 20.34
CA ALA A 803 -7.18 -2.50 21.23
C ALA A 803 -6.07 -3.55 21.13
N GLU A 804 -6.44 -4.81 20.87
CA GLU A 804 -5.50 -5.88 20.54
C GLU A 804 -4.89 -5.68 19.14
N ALA A 805 -5.71 -5.41 18.13
CA ALA A 805 -5.30 -5.20 16.75
C ALA A 805 -4.31 -4.03 16.60
N GLU A 806 -4.52 -2.92 17.31
CA GLU A 806 -3.58 -1.79 17.30
C GLU A 806 -2.21 -2.19 17.87
N LYS A 807 -2.18 -2.92 19.00
CA LYS A 807 -0.94 -3.38 19.63
C LYS A 807 -0.18 -4.33 18.69
N ILE A 808 -0.90 -5.30 18.11
CA ILE A 808 -0.32 -6.25 17.15
C ILE A 808 0.20 -5.52 15.91
N GLY A 809 -0.58 -4.61 15.32
CA GLY A 809 -0.18 -3.83 14.15
C GLY A 809 1.09 -3.01 14.38
N LYS A 810 1.20 -2.30 15.52
CA LYS A 810 2.40 -1.52 15.86
C LYS A 810 3.61 -2.40 16.14
N TRP A 811 3.44 -3.51 16.87
CA TRP A 811 4.52 -4.47 17.10
C TRP A 811 5.00 -5.09 15.79
N TRP A 812 4.08 -5.43 14.89
CA TRP A 812 4.38 -6.00 13.58
C TRP A 812 5.28 -5.08 12.76
N VAL A 813 5.11 -3.75 12.82
CA VAL A 813 6.03 -2.80 12.16
C VAL A 813 7.48 -3.00 12.59
N SER A 814 7.73 -3.06 13.90
CA SER A 814 9.06 -3.29 14.45
C SER A 814 9.61 -4.67 14.10
N GLU A 815 8.74 -5.69 14.12
CA GLU A 815 9.11 -7.05 13.79
C GLU A 815 9.47 -7.21 12.31
N GLN A 816 8.76 -6.55 11.39
CA GLN A 816 9.11 -6.54 9.97
C GLN A 816 10.45 -5.86 9.72
N ARG A 817 10.71 -4.71 10.36
CA ARG A 817 12.03 -4.06 10.32
C ARG A 817 13.13 -5.01 10.81
N ARG A 818 12.87 -5.79 11.87
CA ARG A 818 13.79 -6.81 12.37
C ARG A 818 14.06 -7.88 11.32
N ARG A 819 13.01 -8.51 10.77
CA ARG A 819 13.12 -9.63 9.81
C ARG A 819 13.86 -9.23 8.54
N TRP A 820 13.57 -8.03 8.04
CA TRP A 820 14.22 -7.44 6.87
C TRP A 820 15.58 -6.79 7.18
N ARG A 821 16.02 -6.77 8.44
CA ARG A 821 17.27 -6.13 8.88
C ARG A 821 17.34 -4.64 8.51
N TYR A 822 16.18 -4.01 8.45
CA TYR A 822 16.03 -2.66 7.93
C TYR A 822 16.12 -1.61 9.06
N ASP A 823 17.09 -0.70 8.96
CA ASP A 823 17.29 0.40 9.93
C ASP A 823 17.12 1.80 9.33
N GLY A 824 16.63 1.90 8.09
CA GLY A 824 16.32 3.18 7.45
C GLY A 824 14.98 3.76 7.88
N ALA A 825 14.60 4.89 7.28
CA ALA A 825 13.33 5.55 7.56
C ALA A 825 12.16 4.92 6.77
N SER A 826 10.98 4.92 7.38
CA SER A 826 9.76 4.35 6.76
C SER A 826 9.22 5.22 5.64
N LEU A 827 9.26 6.54 5.80
CA LEU A 827 8.78 7.48 4.80
C LEU A 827 9.92 7.90 3.90
N GLN A 828 9.62 8.13 2.62
CA GLN A 828 10.64 8.55 1.66
C GLN A 828 11.27 9.91 2.01
N GLU A 829 10.46 10.88 2.46
CA GLU A 829 10.90 12.24 2.83
C GLU A 829 11.88 12.28 4.03
N ASP A 830 11.92 11.22 4.83
CA ASP A 830 12.82 11.08 5.96
C ASP A 830 14.21 10.54 5.58
N ARG A 831 14.42 10.17 4.30
CA ARG A 831 15.70 9.66 3.79
C ARG A 831 16.60 10.75 3.24
N LYS A 832 17.90 10.49 3.18
CA LYS A 832 18.84 11.44 2.55
C LYS A 832 18.64 11.43 1.03
N PRO A 833 18.79 12.56 0.32
CA PRO A 833 18.60 12.62 -1.13
C PRO A 833 19.40 11.57 -1.93
N LYS A 834 20.64 11.26 -1.51
CA LYS A 834 21.48 10.22 -2.13
C LYS A 834 20.93 8.80 -1.97
N GLU A 835 20.13 8.55 -0.94
CA GLU A 835 19.46 7.27 -0.68
C GLU A 835 18.11 7.17 -1.45
N MET A 836 17.71 8.25 -2.15
CA MET A 836 16.46 8.34 -2.91
C MET A 836 16.66 8.40 -4.43
N GLU A 837 17.91 8.47 -4.94
CA GLU A 837 18.18 8.81 -6.35
C GLU A 837 17.42 7.93 -7.36
N ASP A 838 17.25 6.64 -7.06
CA ASP A 838 16.67 5.63 -7.97
C ASP A 838 15.32 5.04 -7.51
N VAL A 839 14.76 5.46 -6.37
CA VAL A 839 13.52 4.86 -5.83
C VAL A 839 12.29 5.43 -6.56
N GLY A 840 11.42 4.56 -7.09
CA GLY A 840 10.23 4.96 -7.85
C GLY A 840 10.50 5.64 -9.21
N LYS A 841 11.73 5.57 -9.73
CA LYS A 841 12.09 6.05 -11.08
C LYS A 841 12.49 4.87 -11.96
N THR A 842 12.25 4.99 -13.26
CA THR A 842 12.82 4.10 -14.28
C THR A 842 14.28 4.49 -14.54
N LYS A 843 15.22 3.52 -14.57
CA LYS A 843 16.63 3.79 -14.90
C LYS A 843 16.77 4.26 -16.36
N GLY A 844 17.48 5.37 -16.59
CA GLY A 844 17.92 5.81 -17.92
C GLY A 844 16.93 6.65 -18.74
N LYS A 845 15.68 6.82 -18.31
CA LYS A 845 14.67 7.74 -18.85
C LYS A 845 13.74 8.15 -17.72
N HIS A 846 13.20 9.37 -17.71
CA HIS A 846 12.14 9.67 -16.76
C HIS A 846 10.95 8.70 -16.99
N TRP A 847 10.23 8.29 -15.94
CA TRP A 847 9.15 7.29 -16.07
C TRP A 847 7.99 7.73 -17.00
N TRP A 848 7.98 9.00 -17.43
CA TRP A 848 7.05 9.56 -18.42
C TRP A 848 7.67 9.83 -19.80
N GLU A 849 8.96 9.52 -20.00
CA GLU A 849 9.70 9.63 -21.27
C GLU A 849 9.82 8.27 -21.99
N THR A 850 9.11 7.28 -21.48
CA THR A 850 8.83 5.97 -22.10
C THR A 850 7.34 5.73 -22.13
#